data_AF-A0AAU3BN05-F1
#
_entry.id   AF-A0AAU3BN05-F1
#
_cell.length_a   1.000
_cell.length_b   1.000
_cell.length_c   1.000
_cell.angle_alpha   90.00
_cell.angle_beta   90.00
_cell.angle_gamma   90.00
#
_symmetry.space_group_name_H-M   'P 1'
#
loop_
_entity.id
_entity.type
_entity.pdbx_description
1 polymer ?
#
loop_
_entity_poly.entity_id
_entity_poly.type
_entity_poly.pdbx_seq_one_letter_code
_entity_poly.pdbx_strand_id
1 'polypeptide(L)'
;MSLPPARRPSVLRRTGAFCARHPVWVITAWLLVLAASIAGRHAVGAAYGDEVRLPGSQVSVGADLLERSDPAAGAPGGKVVFHVGSGKVSDHGAGLETTLDRLKDLPHVTTVAAPVTSADGATTYTAVSFDQKLKSLGHAYTERLDAATAPARDAGIGVGYGGDLHDIVRAPADDTASEAIGVSAALFVLLLAFGSVAAALMPLLTALISVGVGLGVVGIVAGTLTFATSAPTLATMIGLGVGIDYALFLITRFRQHLIDGHDPETAVARTTAVSGKAVLVAAVTVAVAMLSLYACGLTMIGRLGLAATVAVVVTALAALTLVPAAMGLVGRRIDVLRVRRRPVAETAGDHDGWHRYARRVARHPWRFFTAGCALVALCAIPLFSMRLGHIDDGAGPAGSTTRNAYDWIADADGPGFGPGVNGPFTVVVDLADATASADQVAGRLTDGLTETDGVARVTPPRPSQDGKILVTTVVPVTGPQSADTDALFATLTDTALPDTLQGTGATAHLTGSTAGQLEFRDTVTERLPVIIGIVLVAAFLLLTLVFRSLVIPLKAVVLNLLTTGASYGVLVAVFQWGWGDDLLGMSEPVPIESYVPMMMFAIVFGLSMDYEIFLLSRIAEEWHATHDNERAVGTGLSLTGRVITCAALIMTAVFLSFTGSPAVVVKMLALGLAVSVVLDATVVRLVLVPSLMFLMGRANWWLPGWLDRRLPQTTV
;
A
#
# COMPACT_ATOMS: atom_id res chain seq x y z
N MET A 1 -24.45 10.79 -53.92
CA MET A 1 -24.31 10.73 -52.45
C MET A 1 -22.86 10.37 -52.15
N SER A 2 -22.01 11.37 -51.98
CA SER A 2 -20.57 11.20 -51.72
C SER A 2 -20.39 10.55 -50.35
N LEU A 3 -19.80 9.35 -50.31
CA LEU A 3 -19.35 8.72 -49.08
C LEU A 3 -18.49 9.74 -48.30
N PRO A 4 -18.78 9.97 -47.00
CA PRO A 4 -17.96 10.87 -46.20
C PRO A 4 -16.51 10.37 -46.20
N PRO A 5 -15.51 11.28 -46.20
CA PRO A 5 -14.10 10.90 -46.24
C PRO A 5 -13.78 9.95 -45.08
N ALA A 6 -13.14 8.82 -45.38
CA ALA A 6 -12.73 7.84 -44.39
C ALA A 6 -11.93 8.53 -43.28
N ARG A 7 -12.51 8.62 -42.07
CA ARG A 7 -11.82 9.17 -40.89
C ARG A 7 -10.48 8.47 -40.75
N ARG A 8 -9.40 9.25 -40.61
CA ARG A 8 -8.04 8.71 -40.41
C ARG A 8 -8.09 7.68 -39.27
N PRO A 9 -7.50 6.48 -39.44
CA PRO A 9 -7.51 5.47 -38.39
C PRO A 9 -6.87 6.04 -37.12
N SER A 10 -7.51 5.82 -35.97
CA SER A 10 -7.00 6.29 -34.68
C SER A 10 -5.58 5.76 -34.44
N VAL A 11 -4.77 6.51 -33.68
CA VAL A 11 -3.39 6.12 -33.35
C VAL A 11 -3.36 4.71 -32.76
N LEU A 12 -4.27 4.41 -31.82
CA LEU A 12 -4.42 3.09 -31.21
C LEU A 12 -4.72 1.98 -32.23
N ARG A 13 -5.53 2.25 -33.26
CA ARG A 13 -5.79 1.28 -34.34
C ARG A 13 -4.52 0.96 -35.12
N ARG A 14 -3.70 1.97 -35.41
CA ARG A 14 -2.41 1.79 -36.12
C ARG A 14 -1.42 1.00 -35.26
N THR A 15 -1.31 1.33 -33.98
CA THR A 15 -0.45 0.60 -33.03
C THR A 15 -0.86 -0.86 -32.93
N GLY A 16 -2.16 -1.14 -32.72
CA GLY A 16 -2.66 -2.51 -32.66
C GLY A 16 -2.40 -3.31 -33.94
N ALA A 17 -2.61 -2.70 -35.12
CA ALA A 17 -2.32 -3.35 -36.39
C ALA A 17 -0.82 -3.62 -36.58
N PHE A 18 0.06 -2.68 -36.19
CA PHE A 18 1.50 -2.88 -36.25
C PHE A 18 1.96 -4.03 -35.35
N CYS A 19 1.49 -4.06 -34.11
CA CYS A 19 1.79 -5.14 -33.16
C CYS A 19 1.27 -6.50 -33.66
N ALA A 20 0.10 -6.53 -34.30
CA ALA A 20 -0.46 -7.77 -34.87
C ALA A 20 0.33 -8.28 -36.09
N ARG A 21 0.88 -7.38 -36.92
CA ARG A 21 1.69 -7.74 -38.10
C ARG A 21 3.11 -8.16 -37.76
N HIS A 22 3.69 -7.59 -36.70
CA HIS A 22 5.05 -7.85 -36.28
C HIS A 22 5.12 -8.39 -34.84
N PRO A 23 4.40 -9.48 -34.51
CA PRO A 23 4.24 -9.90 -33.13
C PRO A 23 5.55 -10.39 -32.51
N VAL A 24 6.38 -11.10 -33.28
CA VAL A 24 7.68 -11.60 -32.81
C VAL A 24 8.61 -10.44 -32.47
N TRP A 25 8.70 -9.42 -33.33
CA TRP A 25 9.54 -8.24 -33.09
C TRP A 25 9.13 -7.50 -31.81
N VAL A 26 7.82 -7.31 -31.59
CA VAL A 26 7.32 -6.61 -30.39
C VAL A 26 7.57 -7.43 -29.13
N ILE A 27 7.32 -8.74 -29.16
CA ILE A 27 7.58 -9.63 -28.01
C ILE A 27 9.08 -9.66 -27.69
N THR A 28 9.95 -9.81 -28.70
CA THR A 28 11.40 -9.78 -28.52
C THR A 28 11.87 -8.44 -27.97
N ALA A 29 11.32 -7.31 -28.45
CA ALA A 29 11.65 -5.99 -27.90
C ALA A 29 11.29 -5.88 -26.41
N TRP A 30 10.12 -6.39 -26.00
CA TRP A 30 9.73 -6.42 -24.59
C TRP A 30 10.63 -7.32 -23.73
N LEU A 31 11.04 -8.49 -24.26
CA LEU A 31 11.99 -9.37 -23.57
C LEU A 31 13.38 -8.73 -23.44
N LEU A 32 13.83 -7.99 -24.44
CA LEU A 32 15.07 -7.22 -24.38
C LEU A 32 14.98 -6.08 -23.37
N VAL A 33 13.85 -5.36 -23.32
CA VAL A 33 13.59 -4.32 -22.32
C VAL A 33 13.56 -4.92 -20.91
N LEU A 34 12.96 -6.09 -20.73
CA LEU A 34 12.98 -6.83 -19.46
C LEU A 34 14.40 -7.20 -19.03
N ALA A 35 15.18 -7.79 -19.94
CA ALA A 35 16.58 -8.12 -19.65
C ALA A 35 17.40 -6.87 -19.31
N ALA A 36 17.21 -5.78 -20.07
CA ALA A 36 17.88 -4.51 -19.84
C ALA A 36 17.47 -3.83 -18.52
N SER A 37 16.19 -3.88 -18.15
CA SER A 37 15.70 -3.27 -16.91
C SER A 37 16.18 -4.05 -15.67
N ILE A 38 16.20 -5.38 -15.74
CA ILE A 38 16.76 -6.23 -14.69
C ILE A 38 18.27 -5.99 -14.56
N ALA A 39 19.01 -5.99 -15.67
CA ALA A 39 20.45 -5.72 -15.66
C ALA A 39 20.77 -4.32 -15.13
N GLY A 40 20.00 -3.31 -15.55
CA GLY A 40 20.13 -1.93 -15.05
C GLY A 40 19.88 -1.82 -13.55
N ARG A 41 18.85 -2.49 -13.03
CA ARG A 41 18.58 -2.54 -11.58
C ARG A 41 19.76 -3.11 -10.80
N HIS A 42 20.38 -4.18 -11.29
CA HIS A 42 21.54 -4.79 -10.64
C HIS A 42 22.79 -3.90 -10.74
N ALA A 43 23.01 -3.24 -11.87
CA ALA A 43 24.16 -2.35 -12.08
C ALA A 43 24.12 -1.10 -11.18
N VAL A 44 22.91 -0.59 -10.92
CA VAL A 44 22.70 0.63 -10.12
C VAL A 44 22.77 0.36 -8.61
N GLY A 45 22.54 -0.88 -8.16
CA GLY A 45 22.54 -1.22 -6.74
C GLY A 45 21.34 -0.60 -6.01
N ALA A 46 20.12 -0.92 -6.46
CA ALA A 46 18.88 -0.40 -5.91
C ALA A 46 18.84 -0.47 -4.36
N ALA A 47 18.77 0.69 -3.72
CA ALA A 47 18.64 0.81 -2.27
C ALA A 47 17.18 1.16 -1.92
N TYR A 48 16.59 0.34 -1.04
CA TYR A 48 15.26 0.59 -0.49
C TYR A 48 15.41 0.96 0.99
N GLY A 49 14.63 1.94 1.44
CA GLY A 49 14.68 2.44 2.81
C GLY A 49 13.40 3.17 3.17
N ASP A 50 12.92 2.90 4.39
CA ASP A 50 11.73 3.53 4.96
C ASP A 50 12.13 4.81 5.72
N GLU A 51 12.77 5.74 5.02
CA GLU A 51 13.16 7.02 5.60
C GLU A 51 11.94 7.94 5.71
N VAL A 52 11.46 8.11 6.94
CA VAL A 52 10.42 9.07 7.27
C VAL A 52 11.08 10.38 7.67
N ARG A 53 11.18 11.32 6.72
CA ARG A 53 11.55 12.71 7.02
C ARG A 53 10.36 13.62 6.80
N LEU A 54 9.96 14.34 7.85
CA LEU A 54 9.04 15.47 7.78
C LEU A 54 9.87 16.76 7.86
N PRO A 55 10.11 17.47 6.75
CA PRO A 55 10.89 18.71 6.78
C PRO A 55 10.20 19.78 7.63
N GLY A 56 10.92 20.34 8.59
CA GLY A 56 10.40 21.40 9.48
C GLY A 56 9.53 20.90 10.63
N SER A 57 9.47 19.59 10.85
CA SER A 57 8.78 18.97 11.98
C SER A 57 9.61 19.08 13.26
N GLN A 58 8.97 19.00 14.44
CA GLN A 58 9.70 19.10 15.70
C GLN A 58 10.72 17.96 15.86
N VAL A 59 10.34 16.75 15.45
CA VAL A 59 11.21 15.57 15.50
C VAL A 59 12.44 15.75 14.61
N SER A 60 12.26 16.33 13.42
CA SER A 60 13.37 16.60 12.49
C SER A 60 14.34 17.65 13.03
N VAL A 61 13.83 18.73 13.63
CA VAL A 61 14.65 19.79 14.22
C VAL A 61 15.40 19.26 15.44
N GLY A 62 14.73 18.52 16.32
CA GLY A 62 15.36 17.90 17.49
C GLY A 62 16.43 16.88 17.10
N ALA A 63 16.19 16.06 16.07
CA ALA A 63 17.18 15.11 15.55
C ALA A 63 18.39 15.83 14.93
N ASP A 64 18.17 16.86 14.10
CA ASP A 64 19.25 17.65 13.50
C ASP A 64 20.10 18.37 14.56
N LEU A 65 19.48 18.88 15.64
CA LEU A 65 20.18 19.51 16.76
C LEU A 65 21.01 18.49 17.55
N LEU A 66 20.46 17.30 17.78
CA LEU A 66 21.15 16.20 18.45
C LEU A 66 22.34 15.72 17.63
N GLU A 67 22.16 15.49 16.33
CA GLU A 67 23.22 15.06 15.41
C GLU A 67 24.38 16.07 15.35
N ARG A 68 24.07 17.38 15.39
CA ARG A 68 25.09 18.45 15.36
C ARG A 68 25.86 18.61 16.66
N SER A 69 25.20 18.44 17.81
CA SER A 69 25.77 18.80 19.12
C SER A 69 26.25 17.57 19.92
N ASP A 70 25.71 16.39 19.64
CA ASP A 70 26.15 15.11 20.21
C ASP A 70 26.02 13.98 19.16
N PRO A 71 26.98 13.86 18.23
CA PRO A 71 26.93 12.86 17.16
C PRO A 71 26.85 11.42 17.66
N ALA A 72 27.33 11.13 18.87
CA ALA A 72 27.26 9.79 19.45
C ALA A 72 25.84 9.45 19.95
N ALA A 73 25.13 10.42 20.53
CA ALA A 73 23.74 10.26 20.94
C ALA A 73 22.76 10.29 19.75
N GLY A 74 23.12 10.97 18.65
CA GLY A 74 22.38 10.96 17.39
C GLY A 74 22.73 9.80 16.45
N ALA A 75 23.71 8.96 16.81
CA ALA A 75 24.15 7.86 15.96
C ALA A 75 23.05 6.79 15.81
N PRO A 76 22.85 6.23 14.60
CA PRO A 76 21.90 5.16 14.39
C PRO A 76 22.26 3.95 15.25
N GLY A 77 21.30 3.37 15.97
CA GLY A 77 21.58 2.28 16.89
C GLY A 77 20.34 1.49 17.30
N GLY A 78 20.56 0.29 17.85
CA GLY A 78 19.48 -0.54 18.38
C GLY A 78 19.84 -1.21 19.69
N LYS A 79 18.94 -2.05 20.18
CA LYS A 79 19.06 -2.71 21.49
C LYS A 79 19.37 -4.19 21.31
N VAL A 80 20.40 -4.68 21.98
CA VAL A 80 20.63 -6.12 22.17
C VAL A 80 20.09 -6.48 23.54
N VAL A 81 19.12 -7.39 23.59
CA VAL A 81 18.39 -7.78 24.79
C VAL A 81 18.81 -9.19 25.18
N PHE A 82 19.10 -9.36 26.46
CA PHE A 82 19.52 -10.58 27.12
C PHE A 82 18.48 -10.96 28.17
N HIS A 83 17.96 -12.18 28.12
CA HIS A 83 16.94 -12.64 29.04
C HIS A 83 17.21 -14.08 29.51
N VAL A 84 16.93 -14.35 30.78
CA VAL A 84 16.99 -15.71 31.37
C VAL A 84 15.64 -16.07 31.98
N GLY A 85 15.14 -17.28 31.69
CA GLY A 85 13.85 -17.74 32.21
C GLY A 85 13.85 -18.09 33.71
N SER A 86 15.02 -18.21 34.33
CA SER A 86 15.18 -18.43 35.77
C SER A 86 16.53 -17.94 36.26
N GLY A 87 16.57 -17.21 37.37
CA GLY A 87 17.81 -16.63 37.93
C GLY A 87 18.06 -15.22 37.42
N LYS A 88 19.31 -14.76 37.49
CA LYS A 88 19.70 -13.42 37.01
C LYS A 88 20.67 -13.52 35.85
N VAL A 89 20.60 -12.56 34.91
CA VAL A 89 21.58 -12.45 33.82
C VAL A 89 23.00 -12.31 34.36
N SER A 90 23.16 -11.66 35.53
CA SER A 90 24.44 -11.52 36.23
C SER A 90 25.08 -12.84 36.62
N ASP A 91 24.30 -13.91 36.82
CA ASP A 91 24.81 -15.23 37.20
C ASP A 91 25.61 -15.89 36.05
N HIS A 92 25.41 -15.38 34.83
CA HIS A 92 26.09 -15.80 33.60
C HIS A 92 27.11 -14.75 33.11
N GLY A 93 27.63 -13.92 34.03
CA GLY A 93 28.42 -12.72 33.72
C GLY A 93 29.59 -12.92 32.75
N ALA A 94 30.31 -14.04 32.80
CA ALA A 94 31.43 -14.30 31.90
C ALA A 94 31.01 -14.39 30.41
N GLY A 95 29.84 -14.99 30.13
CA GLY A 95 29.27 -15.06 28.78
C GLY A 95 28.79 -13.70 28.28
N LEU A 96 28.21 -12.89 29.18
CA LEU A 96 27.77 -11.53 28.89
C LEU A 96 28.96 -10.60 28.61
N GLU A 97 29.99 -10.59 29.46
CA GLU A 97 31.18 -9.75 29.28
C GLU A 97 31.89 -10.06 27.96
N THR A 98 32.11 -11.35 27.66
CA THR A 98 32.71 -11.78 26.39
C THR A 98 31.88 -11.32 25.20
N THR A 99 30.55 -11.36 25.31
CA THR A 99 29.63 -10.89 24.26
C THR A 99 29.73 -9.38 24.08
N LEU A 100 29.75 -8.61 25.16
CA LEU A 100 29.86 -7.14 25.11
C LEU A 100 31.19 -6.71 24.47
N ASP A 101 32.28 -7.40 24.77
CA ASP A 101 33.58 -7.10 24.13
C ASP A 101 33.59 -7.46 22.65
N ARG A 102 33.03 -8.62 22.26
CA ARG A 102 32.87 -8.97 20.84
C ARG A 102 31.98 -7.99 20.09
N LEU A 103 30.94 -7.46 20.71
CA LEU A 103 30.08 -6.44 20.11
C LEU A 103 30.84 -5.13 19.87
N LYS A 104 31.75 -4.73 20.76
CA LYS A 104 32.61 -3.55 20.56
C LYS A 104 33.60 -3.74 19.41
N ASP A 105 34.07 -4.97 19.21
CA ASP A 105 35.03 -5.31 18.14
C ASP A 105 34.37 -5.47 16.75
N LEU A 106 33.04 -5.40 16.66
CA LEU A 106 32.34 -5.52 15.39
C LEU A 106 32.63 -4.31 14.48
N PRO A 107 32.86 -4.55 13.18
CA PRO A 107 33.07 -3.47 12.22
C PRO A 107 31.81 -2.60 12.12
N HIS A 108 31.97 -1.28 12.06
CA HIS A 108 30.88 -0.27 12.05
C HIS A 108 30.22 0.01 13.41
N VAL A 109 30.53 -0.72 14.48
CA VAL A 109 30.07 -0.38 15.83
C VAL A 109 30.94 0.76 16.38
N THR A 110 30.30 1.86 16.78
CA THR A 110 30.99 3.03 17.34
C THR A 110 30.98 3.02 18.86
N THR A 111 29.86 2.60 19.46
CA THR A 111 29.68 2.63 20.91
C THR A 111 28.75 1.49 21.33
N VAL A 112 29.13 0.80 22.41
CA VAL A 112 28.27 -0.13 23.14
C VAL A 112 28.05 0.47 24.51
N ALA A 113 26.80 0.85 24.80
CA ALA A 113 26.43 1.46 26.08
C ALA A 113 26.58 0.46 27.23
N ALA A 114 26.76 0.98 28.44
CA ALA A 114 26.73 0.13 29.63
C ALA A 114 25.40 -0.63 29.71
N PRO A 115 25.42 -1.94 30.01
CA PRO A 115 24.21 -2.74 30.11
C PRO A 115 23.30 -2.20 31.22
N VAL A 116 22.01 -2.11 30.93
CA VAL A 116 20.97 -1.72 31.88
C VAL A 116 20.20 -2.98 32.24
N THR A 117 20.07 -3.26 33.54
CA THR A 117 19.43 -4.46 34.08
C THR A 117 18.10 -4.11 34.76
N SER A 118 17.09 -4.95 34.58
CA SER A 118 15.77 -4.81 35.21
C SER A 118 15.86 -4.95 36.72
N ALA A 119 14.81 -4.52 37.44
CA ALA A 119 14.80 -4.55 38.91
C ALA A 119 14.94 -5.96 39.49
N ASP A 120 14.48 -6.97 38.77
CA ASP A 120 14.55 -8.38 39.14
C ASP A 120 15.86 -9.08 38.73
N GLY A 121 16.58 -8.50 37.77
CA GLY A 121 17.81 -9.06 37.21
C GLY A 121 17.61 -10.07 36.08
N ALA A 122 16.38 -10.37 35.64
CA ALA A 122 16.10 -11.39 34.63
C ALA A 122 16.30 -10.89 33.19
N THR A 123 16.16 -9.58 32.95
CA THR A 123 16.36 -8.96 31.64
C THR A 123 17.45 -7.89 31.71
N THR A 124 18.35 -7.89 30.73
CA THR A 124 19.38 -6.87 30.57
C THR A 124 19.43 -6.45 29.11
N TYR A 125 19.52 -5.16 28.82
CA TYR A 125 19.75 -4.69 27.45
C TYR A 125 20.94 -3.74 27.37
N THR A 126 21.57 -3.70 26.20
CA THR A 126 22.59 -2.70 25.86
C THR A 126 22.20 -2.02 24.54
N ALA A 127 22.46 -0.73 24.46
CA ALA A 127 22.32 0.03 23.22
C ALA A 127 23.63 -0.03 22.43
N VAL A 128 23.52 -0.35 21.14
CA VAL A 128 24.66 -0.45 20.22
C VAL A 128 24.46 0.58 19.12
N SER A 129 25.43 1.48 18.97
CA SER A 129 25.46 2.55 17.97
C SER A 129 26.40 2.20 16.81
N PHE A 130 26.07 2.67 15.62
CA PHE A 130 26.79 2.39 14.38
C PHE A 130 27.28 3.67 13.69
N ASP A 131 28.35 3.57 12.90
CA ASP A 131 28.92 4.69 12.12
C ASP A 131 28.13 5.00 10.83
N GLN A 132 27.26 4.08 10.42
CA GLN A 132 26.43 4.19 9.24
C GLN A 132 25.02 3.66 9.51
N LYS A 133 24.08 3.97 8.62
CA LYS A 133 22.68 3.55 8.74
C LYS A 133 22.58 2.03 8.78
N LEU A 134 21.78 1.49 9.70
CA LEU A 134 21.63 0.04 9.86
C LEU A 134 21.16 -0.66 8.57
N LYS A 135 20.25 -0.04 7.80
CA LYS A 135 19.80 -0.56 6.49
C LYS A 135 20.93 -0.76 5.47
N SER A 136 22.00 0.04 5.50
CA SER A 136 23.09 -0.10 4.52
C SER A 136 24.06 -1.24 4.85
N LEU A 137 24.08 -1.71 6.10
CA LEU A 137 24.85 -2.91 6.51
C LEU A 137 24.25 -4.18 5.88
N GLY A 138 22.93 -4.19 5.68
CA GLY A 138 22.19 -5.30 5.10
C GLY A 138 22.08 -6.52 6.02
N HIS A 139 21.19 -7.45 5.65
CA HIS A 139 20.88 -8.62 6.47
C HIS A 139 22.04 -9.61 6.66
N ALA A 140 23.04 -9.59 5.78
CA ALA A 140 24.25 -10.39 5.96
C ALA A 140 25.02 -10.01 7.24
N TYR A 141 24.79 -8.80 7.76
CA TYR A 141 25.38 -8.37 9.03
C TYR A 141 24.78 -9.09 10.25
N THR A 142 23.59 -9.68 10.14
CA THR A 142 22.97 -10.49 11.20
C THR A 142 23.84 -11.67 11.62
N GLU A 143 24.51 -12.33 10.66
CA GLU A 143 25.43 -13.43 10.96
C GLU A 143 26.59 -12.99 11.86
N ARG A 144 27.04 -11.73 11.71
CA ARG A 144 28.09 -11.15 12.55
C ARG A 144 27.58 -10.84 13.96
N LEU A 145 26.35 -10.32 14.08
CA LEU A 145 25.69 -10.11 15.36
C LEU A 145 25.45 -11.44 16.10
N ASP A 146 25.00 -12.47 15.39
CA ASP A 146 24.79 -13.80 15.98
C ASP A 146 26.11 -14.45 16.40
N ALA A 147 27.18 -14.30 15.63
CA ALA A 147 28.51 -14.79 16.02
C ALA A 147 29.08 -14.02 17.23
N ALA A 148 28.83 -12.72 17.33
CA ALA A 148 29.25 -11.90 18.45
C ALA A 148 28.48 -12.26 19.74
N THR A 149 27.19 -12.60 19.62
CA THR A 149 26.32 -12.95 20.76
C THR A 149 26.27 -14.44 21.10
N ALA A 150 26.92 -15.29 20.31
CA ALA A 150 27.04 -16.73 20.57
C ALA A 150 27.49 -17.09 22.00
N PRO A 151 28.49 -16.42 22.62
CA PRO A 151 28.91 -16.74 23.99
C PRO A 151 27.80 -16.58 25.04
N ALA A 152 26.91 -15.59 24.88
CA ALA A 152 25.74 -15.43 25.75
C ALA A 152 24.72 -16.56 25.53
N ARG A 153 24.45 -16.93 24.26
CA ARG A 153 23.56 -18.05 23.93
C ARG A 153 24.07 -19.39 24.46
N ASP A 154 25.37 -19.64 24.32
CA ASP A 154 26.05 -20.85 24.82
C ASP A 154 26.02 -20.94 26.35
N ALA A 155 26.00 -19.79 27.03
CA ALA A 155 25.82 -19.70 28.48
C ALA A 155 24.36 -19.90 28.94
N GLY A 156 23.42 -20.11 28.02
CA GLY A 156 21.99 -20.29 28.31
C GLY A 156 21.17 -19.00 28.37
N ILE A 157 21.74 -17.87 27.93
CA ILE A 157 21.04 -16.58 27.89
C ILE A 157 20.30 -16.44 26.56
N GLY A 158 18.99 -16.15 26.62
CA GLY A 158 18.21 -15.77 25.45
C GLY A 158 18.68 -14.43 24.91
N VAL A 159 18.99 -14.35 23.61
CA VAL A 159 19.41 -13.10 22.94
C VAL A 159 18.41 -12.70 21.88
N GLY A 160 17.93 -11.48 21.99
CA GLY A 160 17.00 -10.82 21.07
C GLY A 160 17.57 -9.48 20.61
N TYR A 161 17.10 -9.01 19.46
CA TYR A 161 17.53 -7.76 18.86
C TYR A 161 16.30 -6.89 18.66
N GLY A 162 16.27 -5.69 19.26
CA GLY A 162 15.13 -4.78 19.19
C GLY A 162 15.54 -3.34 18.86
N GLY A 163 14.56 -2.45 18.75
CA GLY A 163 14.79 -1.08 18.27
C GLY A 163 15.23 -1.11 16.80
N ASP A 164 16.10 -0.20 16.38
CA ASP A 164 16.44 -0.06 14.95
C ASP A 164 17.30 -1.24 14.39
N LEU A 165 17.72 -2.19 15.25
CA LEU A 165 18.35 -3.44 14.79
C LEU A 165 17.40 -4.34 14.00
N HIS A 166 16.08 -4.11 14.06
CA HIS A 166 15.11 -4.79 13.20
C HIS A 166 15.46 -4.63 11.71
N ASP A 167 16.05 -3.50 11.30
CA ASP A 167 16.46 -3.23 9.92
C ASP A 167 17.54 -4.18 9.40
N ILE A 168 18.32 -4.79 10.29
CA ILE A 168 19.36 -5.76 9.96
C ILE A 168 18.82 -7.18 10.13
N VAL A 169 18.15 -7.43 11.24
CA VAL A 169 17.83 -8.79 11.68
C VAL A 169 16.57 -9.33 11.02
N ARG A 170 15.58 -8.48 10.73
CA ARG A 170 14.35 -8.90 10.07
C ARG A 170 14.63 -9.11 8.60
N ALA A 171 14.70 -10.36 8.17
CA ALA A 171 14.86 -10.68 6.75
C ALA A 171 13.78 -9.96 5.91
N PRO A 172 14.10 -9.55 4.67
CA PRO A 172 13.10 -9.00 3.75
C PRO A 172 11.96 -10.01 3.60
N ALA A 173 10.74 -9.53 3.39
CA ALA A 173 9.63 -10.41 3.11
C ALA A 173 9.96 -11.28 1.89
N ASP A 174 10.14 -12.59 2.10
CA ASP A 174 10.25 -13.55 1.01
C ASP A 174 8.84 -13.86 0.49
N ASP A 175 8.33 -12.93 -0.32
CA ASP A 175 6.99 -13.02 -0.90
C ASP A 175 6.91 -14.06 -2.03
N THR A 176 8.01 -14.76 -2.38
CA THR A 176 8.05 -15.68 -3.53
C THR A 176 7.00 -16.79 -3.44
N ALA A 177 6.74 -17.31 -2.23
CA ALA A 177 5.70 -18.30 -2.00
C ALA A 177 4.30 -17.70 -2.25
N SER A 178 4.01 -16.53 -1.69
CA SER A 178 2.75 -15.81 -1.88
C SER A 178 2.51 -15.38 -3.33
N GLU A 179 3.56 -14.96 -4.03
CA GLU A 179 3.53 -14.65 -5.46
C GLU A 179 3.23 -15.90 -6.30
N ALA A 180 3.90 -17.02 -6.03
CA ALA A 180 3.69 -18.28 -6.74
C ALA A 180 2.26 -18.83 -6.53
N ILE A 181 1.74 -18.73 -5.30
CA ILE A 181 0.35 -19.07 -4.97
C ILE A 181 -0.61 -18.16 -5.75
N GLY A 182 -0.36 -16.85 -5.78
CA GLY A 182 -1.18 -15.87 -6.49
C GLY A 182 -1.23 -16.11 -7.99
N VAL A 183 -0.07 -16.32 -8.61
CA VAL A 183 0.07 -16.66 -10.03
C VAL A 183 -0.66 -17.96 -10.36
N SER A 184 -0.52 -18.98 -9.51
CA SER A 184 -1.19 -20.28 -9.68
C SER A 184 -2.70 -20.17 -9.55
N ALA A 185 -3.19 -19.42 -8.56
CA ALA A 185 -4.61 -19.15 -8.38
C ALA A 185 -5.19 -18.35 -9.55
N ALA A 186 -4.48 -17.31 -10.01
CA ALA A 186 -4.87 -16.52 -11.16
C ALA A 186 -4.96 -17.39 -12.43
N LEU A 187 -3.97 -18.25 -12.66
CA LEU A 187 -3.97 -19.20 -13.78
C LEU A 187 -5.17 -20.15 -13.72
N PHE A 188 -5.50 -20.67 -12.53
CA PHE A 188 -6.65 -21.54 -12.33
C PHE A 188 -7.97 -20.85 -12.67
N VAL A 189 -8.17 -19.62 -12.17
CA VAL A 189 -9.38 -18.83 -12.45
C VAL A 189 -9.45 -18.44 -13.93
N LEU A 190 -8.32 -18.04 -14.54
CA LEU A 190 -8.23 -17.74 -15.97
C LEU A 190 -8.57 -18.96 -16.84
N LEU A 191 -8.10 -20.14 -16.47
CA LEU A 191 -8.42 -21.40 -17.14
C LEU A 191 -9.92 -21.70 -17.06
N LEU A 192 -10.52 -21.50 -15.88
CA LEU A 192 -11.95 -21.69 -15.65
C LEU A 192 -12.80 -20.70 -16.47
N ALA A 193 -12.35 -19.44 -16.55
CA ALA A 193 -13.03 -18.36 -17.26
C ALA A 193 -12.97 -18.55 -18.78
N PHE A 194 -11.78 -18.68 -19.35
CA PHE A 194 -11.62 -18.74 -20.80
C PHE A 194 -11.91 -20.13 -21.40
N GLY A 195 -11.73 -21.19 -20.61
CA GLY A 195 -11.90 -22.57 -21.07
C GLY A 195 -10.86 -23.02 -22.11
N SER A 196 -9.78 -22.26 -22.27
CA SER A 196 -8.66 -22.54 -23.18
C SER A 196 -7.34 -22.16 -22.54
N VAL A 197 -6.33 -23.03 -22.68
CA VAL A 197 -4.98 -22.82 -22.10
C VAL A 197 -4.30 -21.60 -22.71
N ALA A 198 -4.35 -21.43 -24.04
CA ALA A 198 -3.71 -20.30 -24.73
C ALA A 198 -4.34 -18.95 -24.33
N ALA A 199 -5.67 -18.94 -24.14
CA ALA A 199 -6.40 -17.76 -23.71
C ALA A 199 -6.14 -17.40 -22.23
N ALA A 200 -5.82 -18.39 -21.40
CA ALA A 200 -5.47 -18.18 -19.98
C ALA A 200 -4.01 -17.76 -19.77
N LEU A 201 -3.08 -18.33 -20.55
CA LEU A 201 -1.64 -18.01 -20.43
C LEU A 201 -1.31 -16.62 -20.96
N MET A 202 -2.02 -16.13 -21.98
CA MET A 202 -1.71 -14.84 -22.61
C MET A 202 -1.84 -13.64 -21.63
N PRO A 203 -2.95 -13.46 -20.88
CA PRO A 203 -3.04 -12.42 -19.86
C PRO A 203 -1.92 -12.55 -18.81
N LEU A 204 -1.66 -13.77 -18.35
CA LEU A 204 -0.70 -14.01 -17.28
C LEU A 204 0.74 -13.71 -17.71
N LEU A 205 1.19 -14.22 -18.86
CA LEU A 205 2.55 -14.01 -19.35
C LEU A 205 2.82 -12.54 -19.66
N THR A 206 1.84 -11.85 -20.27
CA THR A 206 1.99 -10.41 -20.57
C THR A 206 2.01 -9.57 -19.30
N ALA A 207 1.20 -9.91 -18.29
CA ALA A 207 1.25 -9.28 -16.97
C ALA A 207 2.60 -9.49 -16.29
N LEU A 208 3.11 -10.73 -16.23
CA LEU A 208 4.41 -11.06 -15.63
C LEU A 208 5.58 -10.31 -16.29
N ILE A 209 5.61 -10.26 -17.63
CA ILE A 209 6.64 -9.50 -18.36
C ILE A 209 6.53 -8.01 -18.01
N SER A 210 5.32 -7.44 -17.99
CA SER A 210 5.11 -6.03 -17.67
C SER A 210 5.52 -5.69 -16.23
N VAL A 211 5.20 -6.54 -15.27
CA VAL A 211 5.58 -6.39 -13.86
C VAL A 211 7.09 -6.48 -13.71
N GLY A 212 7.74 -7.45 -14.36
CA GLY A 212 9.20 -7.57 -14.34
C GLY A 212 9.90 -6.33 -14.92
N VAL A 213 9.36 -5.77 -16.01
CA VAL A 213 9.86 -4.49 -16.55
C VAL A 213 9.63 -3.36 -15.55
N GLY A 214 8.42 -3.26 -14.97
CA GLY A 214 8.06 -2.26 -13.99
C GLY A 214 8.98 -2.26 -12.77
N LEU A 215 9.22 -3.43 -12.18
CA LEU A 215 10.17 -3.62 -11.08
C LEU A 215 11.60 -3.28 -11.47
N GLY A 216 12.02 -3.64 -12.68
CA GLY A 216 13.33 -3.25 -13.20
C GLY A 216 13.48 -1.73 -13.32
N VAL A 217 12.47 -1.04 -13.85
CA VAL A 217 12.46 0.43 -13.96
C VAL A 217 12.41 1.09 -12.58
N VAL A 218 11.54 0.64 -11.68
CA VAL A 218 11.49 1.11 -10.28
C VAL A 218 12.85 0.93 -9.62
N GLY A 219 13.49 -0.22 -9.80
CA GLY A 219 14.82 -0.50 -9.26
C GLY A 219 15.94 0.35 -9.87
N ILE A 220 15.86 0.72 -11.16
CA ILE A 220 16.80 1.68 -11.75
C ILE A 220 16.60 3.07 -11.13
N VAL A 221 15.34 3.51 -10.99
CA VAL A 221 15.01 4.79 -10.34
C VAL A 221 15.43 4.77 -8.87
N ALA A 222 15.40 3.60 -8.22
CA ALA A 222 15.76 3.41 -6.82
C ALA A 222 17.22 3.77 -6.50
N GLY A 223 18.12 3.78 -7.50
CA GLY A 223 19.49 4.26 -7.30
C GLY A 223 19.62 5.77 -7.13
N THR A 224 18.61 6.53 -7.55
CA THR A 224 18.58 8.00 -7.44
C THR A 224 17.56 8.49 -6.42
N LEU A 225 16.51 7.71 -6.16
CA LEU A 225 15.44 8.00 -5.21
C LEU A 225 15.26 6.80 -4.29
N THR A 226 15.39 6.97 -2.98
CA THR A 226 15.10 5.89 -2.04
C THR A 226 13.59 5.63 -1.98
N PHE A 227 13.19 4.39 -2.31
CA PHE A 227 11.82 3.90 -2.16
C PHE A 227 11.67 3.09 -0.88
N ALA A 228 10.46 3.04 -0.32
CA ALA A 228 10.14 2.18 0.82
C ALA A 228 10.38 0.69 0.48
N THR A 229 10.70 -0.10 1.50
CA THR A 229 11.00 -1.54 1.36
C THR A 229 9.79 -2.33 0.84
N SER A 230 8.57 -1.85 1.09
CA SER A 230 7.33 -2.45 0.57
C SER A 230 7.00 -2.05 -0.88
N ALA A 231 7.71 -1.08 -1.48
CA ALA A 231 7.37 -0.57 -2.81
C ALA A 231 7.41 -1.65 -3.92
N PRO A 232 8.40 -2.57 -3.97
CA PRO A 232 8.43 -3.64 -4.96
C PRO A 232 7.23 -4.57 -4.86
N THR A 233 6.90 -5.07 -3.66
CA THR A 233 5.75 -5.96 -3.43
C THR A 233 4.45 -5.29 -3.87
N LEU A 234 4.27 -4.01 -3.57
CA LEU A 234 3.09 -3.25 -3.98
C LEU A 234 3.03 -3.04 -5.51
N ALA A 235 4.17 -2.76 -6.14
CA ALA A 235 4.26 -2.67 -7.59
C ALA A 235 3.91 -4.00 -8.27
N THR A 236 4.35 -5.14 -7.71
CA THR A 236 3.97 -6.48 -8.17
C THR A 236 2.48 -6.71 -8.01
N MET A 237 1.95 -6.49 -6.80
CA MET A 237 0.55 -6.73 -6.47
C MET A 237 -0.40 -5.92 -7.39
N ILE A 238 -0.15 -4.61 -7.53
CA ILE A 238 -0.96 -3.72 -8.37
C ILE A 238 -0.76 -4.07 -9.86
N GLY A 239 0.50 -4.20 -10.30
CA GLY A 239 0.83 -4.45 -11.70
C GLY A 239 0.29 -5.78 -12.22
N LEU A 240 0.28 -6.83 -11.38
CA LEU A 240 -0.25 -8.14 -11.74
C LEU A 240 -1.79 -8.11 -11.80
N GLY A 241 -2.45 -7.49 -10.80
CA GLY A 241 -3.91 -7.33 -10.81
C GLY A 241 -4.40 -6.54 -12.03
N VAL A 242 -3.88 -5.32 -12.20
CA VAL A 242 -4.23 -4.43 -13.32
C VAL A 242 -3.86 -5.02 -14.68
N GLY A 243 -2.67 -5.64 -14.77
CA GLY A 243 -2.16 -6.18 -16.02
C GLY A 243 -2.96 -7.35 -16.55
N ILE A 244 -3.35 -8.27 -15.66
CA ILE A 244 -4.23 -9.37 -16.04
C ILE A 244 -5.58 -8.84 -16.47
N ASP A 245 -6.14 -7.85 -15.76
CA ASP A 245 -7.44 -7.28 -16.06
C ASP A 245 -7.48 -6.60 -17.44
N TYR A 246 -6.51 -5.74 -17.73
CA TYR A 246 -6.41 -5.07 -19.04
C TYR A 246 -6.25 -6.07 -20.18
N ALA A 247 -5.44 -7.11 -19.98
CA ALA A 247 -5.29 -8.16 -20.96
C ALA A 247 -6.60 -8.97 -21.14
N LEU A 248 -7.31 -9.28 -20.05
CA LEU A 248 -8.60 -9.97 -20.06
C LEU A 248 -9.63 -9.23 -20.93
N PHE A 249 -9.77 -7.92 -20.75
CA PHE A 249 -10.71 -7.10 -21.52
C PHE A 249 -10.38 -7.05 -23.01
N LEU A 250 -9.10 -6.93 -23.36
CA LEU A 250 -8.67 -6.95 -24.76
C LEU A 250 -8.92 -8.32 -25.38
N ILE A 251 -8.57 -9.40 -24.68
CA ILE A 251 -8.67 -10.77 -25.20
C ILE A 251 -10.13 -11.21 -25.35
N THR A 252 -11.00 -10.88 -24.39
CA THR A 252 -12.43 -11.17 -24.48
C THR A 252 -13.05 -10.53 -25.71
N ARG A 253 -12.75 -9.24 -25.98
CA ARG A 253 -13.24 -8.55 -27.17
C ARG A 253 -12.61 -9.05 -28.48
N PHE A 254 -11.32 -9.36 -28.47
CA PHE A 254 -10.65 -9.98 -29.62
C PHE A 254 -11.29 -11.32 -29.99
N ARG A 255 -11.59 -12.17 -29.01
CA ARG A 255 -12.30 -13.44 -29.23
C ARG A 255 -13.69 -13.21 -29.81
N GLN A 256 -14.42 -12.20 -29.34
CA GLN A 256 -15.72 -11.86 -29.93
C GLN A 256 -15.58 -11.51 -31.42
N HIS A 257 -14.61 -10.67 -31.79
CA HIS A 257 -14.37 -10.34 -33.20
C HIS A 257 -13.98 -11.54 -34.06
N LEU A 258 -13.24 -12.51 -33.52
CA LEU A 258 -12.94 -13.77 -34.20
C LEU A 258 -14.21 -14.63 -34.39
N ILE A 259 -15.08 -14.70 -33.39
CA ILE A 259 -16.37 -15.40 -33.45
C ILE A 259 -17.27 -14.74 -34.52
N ASP A 260 -17.25 -13.41 -34.60
CA ASP A 260 -17.97 -12.63 -35.61
C ASP A 260 -17.36 -12.76 -37.03
N GLY A 261 -16.31 -13.58 -37.20
CA GLY A 261 -15.72 -13.91 -38.50
C GLY A 261 -14.64 -12.95 -39.01
N HIS A 262 -14.16 -12.01 -38.19
CA HIS A 262 -13.12 -11.07 -38.60
C HIS A 262 -11.75 -11.77 -38.72
N ASP A 263 -10.90 -11.26 -39.62
CA ASP A 263 -9.50 -11.66 -39.70
C ASP A 263 -8.73 -11.27 -38.42
N PRO A 264 -7.79 -12.10 -37.91
CA PRO A 264 -7.07 -11.81 -36.66
C PRO A 264 -6.39 -10.44 -36.62
N GLU A 265 -5.78 -9.98 -37.71
CA GLU A 265 -5.12 -8.67 -37.73
C GLU A 265 -6.14 -7.54 -37.56
N THR A 266 -7.26 -7.64 -38.29
CA THR A 266 -8.35 -6.67 -38.22
C THR A 266 -9.03 -6.70 -36.85
N ALA A 267 -9.20 -7.89 -36.27
CA ALA A 267 -9.77 -8.08 -34.94
C ALA A 267 -8.89 -7.39 -33.88
N VAL A 268 -7.56 -7.62 -33.87
CA VAL A 268 -6.64 -6.94 -32.95
C VAL A 268 -6.68 -5.43 -33.13
N ALA A 269 -6.65 -4.94 -34.37
CA ALA A 269 -6.67 -3.51 -34.65
C ALA A 269 -7.96 -2.84 -34.14
N ARG A 270 -9.13 -3.49 -34.30
CA ARG A 270 -10.42 -2.98 -33.81
C ARG A 270 -10.52 -3.04 -32.30
N THR A 271 -10.10 -4.14 -31.68
CA THR A 271 -10.02 -4.28 -30.22
C THR A 271 -9.18 -3.17 -29.60
N THR A 272 -7.97 -2.93 -30.14
CA THR A 272 -7.06 -1.90 -29.62
C THR A 272 -7.62 -0.50 -29.82
N ALA A 273 -8.34 -0.26 -30.91
CA ALA A 273 -8.92 1.05 -31.20
C ALA A 273 -10.03 1.46 -30.22
N VAL A 274 -10.83 0.51 -29.74
CA VAL A 274 -12.00 0.80 -28.88
C VAL A 274 -11.73 0.40 -27.43
N SER A 275 -11.46 -0.88 -27.15
CA SER A 275 -11.13 -1.32 -25.78
C SER A 275 -9.80 -0.78 -25.30
N GLY A 276 -8.80 -0.64 -26.18
CA GLY A 276 -7.53 -0.02 -25.80
C GLY A 276 -7.68 1.45 -25.37
N LYS A 277 -8.66 2.17 -25.91
CA LYS A 277 -8.97 3.54 -25.45
C LYS A 277 -9.50 3.52 -24.01
N ALA A 278 -10.40 2.60 -23.69
CA ALA A 278 -10.91 2.44 -22.33
C ALA A 278 -9.78 2.08 -21.35
N VAL A 279 -8.89 1.13 -21.73
CA VAL A 279 -7.70 0.77 -20.94
C VAL A 279 -6.76 1.96 -20.72
N LEU A 280 -6.55 2.80 -21.74
CA LEU A 280 -5.70 3.99 -21.59
C LEU A 280 -6.30 5.00 -20.60
N VAL A 281 -7.61 5.25 -20.67
CA VAL A 281 -8.30 6.17 -19.76
C VAL A 281 -8.26 5.63 -18.33
N ALA A 282 -8.52 4.34 -18.15
CA ALA A 282 -8.38 3.62 -16.90
C ALA A 282 -6.98 3.79 -16.29
N ALA A 283 -5.94 3.44 -17.05
CA ALA A 283 -4.55 3.55 -16.60
C ALA A 283 -4.14 4.98 -16.23
N VAL A 284 -4.58 5.99 -17.01
CA VAL A 284 -4.34 7.40 -16.69
C VAL A 284 -5.05 7.79 -15.40
N THR A 285 -6.25 7.30 -15.16
CA THR A 285 -7.01 7.56 -13.93
C THR A 285 -6.29 7.00 -12.71
N VAL A 286 -5.84 5.74 -12.79
CA VAL A 286 -5.05 5.09 -11.74
C VAL A 286 -3.73 5.85 -11.51
N ALA A 287 -3.02 6.23 -12.58
CA ALA A 287 -1.77 6.99 -12.48
C ALA A 287 -1.99 8.36 -11.81
N VAL A 288 -3.05 9.09 -12.15
CA VAL A 288 -3.40 10.37 -11.52
C VAL A 288 -3.76 10.17 -10.04
N ALA A 289 -4.53 9.13 -9.72
CA ALA A 289 -4.86 8.80 -8.32
C ALA A 289 -3.60 8.47 -7.51
N MET A 290 -2.67 7.68 -8.05
CA MET A 290 -1.39 7.37 -7.39
C MET A 290 -0.49 8.60 -7.24
N LEU A 291 -0.37 9.44 -8.27
CA LEU A 291 0.43 10.65 -8.22
C LEU A 291 -0.13 11.70 -7.26
N SER A 292 -1.44 11.68 -6.98
CA SER A 292 -2.05 12.57 -5.98
C SER A 292 -1.45 12.40 -4.58
N LEU A 293 -0.84 11.25 -4.28
CA LEU A 293 -0.14 11.00 -3.03
C LEU A 293 1.03 11.98 -2.78
N TYR A 294 1.60 12.58 -3.83
CA TYR A 294 2.58 13.67 -3.66
C TYR A 294 1.99 14.91 -3.00
N ALA A 295 0.67 15.15 -3.14
CA ALA A 295 0.00 16.27 -2.50
C ALA A 295 -0.06 16.15 -0.97
N CYS A 296 0.28 14.97 -0.42
CA CYS A 296 0.45 14.77 1.02
C CYS A 296 1.56 15.64 1.60
N GLY A 297 2.58 15.98 0.80
CA GLY A 297 3.81 16.65 1.29
C GLY A 297 4.82 15.69 1.93
N LEU A 298 4.46 14.42 2.11
CA LEU A 298 5.32 13.39 2.67
C LEU A 298 6.09 12.66 1.56
N THR A 299 7.42 12.79 1.60
CA THR A 299 8.33 12.27 0.57
C THR A 299 8.18 10.75 0.39
N MET A 300 8.08 9.99 1.49
CA MET A 300 7.91 8.53 1.44
C MET A 300 6.63 8.12 0.72
N ILE A 301 5.49 8.74 1.06
CA ILE A 301 4.17 8.44 0.49
C ILE A 301 4.12 8.84 -0.99
N GLY A 302 4.64 10.02 -1.35
CA GLY A 302 4.75 10.44 -2.74
C GLY A 302 5.59 9.48 -3.58
N ARG A 303 6.75 9.04 -3.07
CA ARG A 303 7.63 8.08 -3.76
C ARG A 303 6.99 6.68 -3.88
N LEU A 304 6.26 6.22 -2.87
CA LEU A 304 5.46 5.00 -2.98
C LEU A 304 4.41 5.11 -4.10
N GLY A 305 3.70 6.24 -4.16
CA GLY A 305 2.78 6.54 -5.25
C GLY A 305 3.46 6.58 -6.62
N LEU A 306 4.68 7.12 -6.71
CA LEU A 306 5.48 7.10 -7.93
C LEU A 306 5.83 5.69 -8.39
N ALA A 307 6.29 4.82 -7.48
CA ALA A 307 6.63 3.44 -7.80
C ALA A 307 5.40 2.68 -8.35
N ALA A 308 4.24 2.83 -7.69
CA ALA A 308 2.98 2.26 -8.17
C ALA A 308 2.57 2.84 -9.52
N THR A 309 2.73 4.15 -9.74
CA THR A 309 2.45 4.82 -11.02
C THR A 309 3.31 4.25 -12.14
N VAL A 310 4.62 4.07 -11.91
CA VAL A 310 5.55 3.49 -12.88
C VAL A 310 5.10 2.08 -13.26
N ALA A 311 4.76 1.24 -12.28
CA ALA A 311 4.25 -0.11 -12.53
C ALA A 311 2.99 -0.08 -13.41
N VAL A 312 1.99 0.74 -13.05
CA VAL A 312 0.73 0.87 -13.81
C VAL A 312 0.96 1.39 -15.23
N VAL A 313 1.83 2.38 -15.41
CA VAL A 313 2.15 2.94 -16.74
C VAL A 313 2.83 1.88 -17.62
N VAL A 314 3.80 1.14 -17.08
CA VAL A 314 4.46 0.04 -17.81
C VAL A 314 3.45 -1.05 -18.17
N THR A 315 2.57 -1.42 -17.24
CA THR A 315 1.49 -2.37 -17.46
C THR A 315 0.51 -1.90 -18.54
N ALA A 316 0.15 -0.62 -18.57
CA ALA A 316 -0.70 -0.04 -19.60
C ALA A 316 -0.02 -0.03 -20.98
N LEU A 317 1.28 0.28 -21.04
CA LEU A 317 2.06 0.18 -22.28
C LEU A 317 2.12 -1.25 -22.79
N ALA A 318 2.29 -2.23 -21.89
CA ALA A 318 2.26 -3.65 -22.25
C ALA A 318 0.86 -4.07 -22.74
N ALA A 319 -0.21 -3.63 -22.08
CA ALA A 319 -1.58 -3.88 -22.52
C ALA A 319 -1.87 -3.31 -23.92
N LEU A 320 -1.28 -2.16 -24.28
CA LEU A 320 -1.49 -1.53 -25.59
C LEU A 320 -0.52 -2.00 -26.69
N THR A 321 0.51 -2.78 -26.36
CA THR A 321 1.54 -3.22 -27.32
C THR A 321 1.81 -4.72 -27.28
N LEU A 322 2.19 -5.25 -26.11
CA LEU A 322 2.53 -6.65 -25.90
C LEU A 322 1.30 -7.56 -26.02
N VAL A 323 0.16 -7.16 -25.46
CA VAL A 323 -1.09 -7.94 -25.58
C VAL A 323 -1.57 -8.03 -27.03
N PRO A 324 -1.67 -6.92 -27.80
CA PRO A 324 -1.92 -6.97 -29.25
C PRO A 324 -0.96 -7.87 -30.03
N ALA A 325 0.33 -7.84 -29.71
CA ALA A 325 1.33 -8.72 -30.33
C ALA A 325 1.07 -10.20 -30.01
N ALA A 326 0.77 -10.52 -28.75
CA ALA A 326 0.44 -11.88 -28.34
C ALA A 326 -0.86 -12.38 -29.01
N MET A 327 -1.89 -11.53 -29.12
CA MET A 327 -3.13 -11.84 -29.83
C MET A 327 -2.87 -12.09 -31.34
N GLY A 328 -2.03 -11.27 -31.97
CA GLY A 328 -1.62 -11.45 -33.37
C GLY A 328 -0.86 -12.75 -33.62
N LEU A 329 0.04 -13.14 -32.69
CA LEU A 329 0.82 -14.38 -32.78
C LEU A 329 -0.06 -15.63 -32.67
N VAL A 330 -0.99 -15.65 -31.71
CA VAL A 330 -1.88 -16.79 -31.48
C VAL A 330 -2.97 -16.86 -32.54
N GLY A 331 -3.52 -15.71 -32.95
CA GLY A 331 -4.56 -15.59 -33.96
C GLY A 331 -5.75 -16.52 -33.68
N ARG A 332 -6.17 -17.29 -34.69
CA ARG A 332 -7.30 -18.25 -34.57
C ARG A 332 -6.99 -19.45 -33.68
N ARG A 333 -5.74 -19.68 -33.28
CA ARG A 333 -5.36 -20.83 -32.45
C ARG A 333 -5.73 -20.68 -30.97
N ILE A 334 -6.31 -19.54 -30.59
CA ILE A 334 -6.67 -19.21 -29.21
C ILE A 334 -7.66 -20.22 -28.58
N ASP A 335 -8.44 -20.93 -29.41
CA ASP A 335 -9.45 -21.91 -28.97
C ASP A 335 -9.11 -23.37 -29.32
N VAL A 336 -7.85 -23.69 -29.62
CA VAL A 336 -7.46 -25.06 -30.05
C VAL A 336 -7.35 -26.02 -28.86
N LEU A 337 -6.82 -25.57 -27.72
CA LEU A 337 -6.65 -26.38 -26.51
C LEU A 337 -7.81 -26.15 -25.52
N ARG A 338 -8.98 -26.70 -25.85
CA ARG A 338 -10.21 -26.51 -25.06
C ARG A 338 -10.26 -27.42 -23.85
N VAL A 339 -10.43 -26.82 -22.67
CA VAL A 339 -10.71 -27.52 -21.41
C VAL A 339 -12.22 -27.53 -21.11
N ARG A 340 -13.00 -26.59 -21.69
CA ARG A 340 -14.46 -26.49 -21.50
C ARG A 340 -15.20 -26.17 -22.81
N ARG A 341 -16.42 -26.70 -22.98
CA ARG A 341 -17.25 -26.53 -24.21
C ARG A 341 -17.90 -25.15 -24.40
N ARG A 342 -18.07 -24.32 -23.35
CA ARG A 342 -18.70 -22.99 -23.42
C ARG A 342 -17.82 -21.90 -22.79
N PRO A 343 -17.10 -21.10 -23.58
CA PRO A 343 -16.23 -20.03 -23.06
C PRO A 343 -17.02 -18.86 -22.46
N VAL A 344 -16.35 -18.03 -21.64
CA VAL A 344 -16.78 -16.64 -21.38
C VAL A 344 -16.61 -15.83 -22.67
N ALA A 345 -17.73 -15.44 -23.27
CA ALA A 345 -17.80 -14.54 -24.42
C ALA A 345 -18.98 -13.56 -24.17
N GLU A 346 -18.92 -12.36 -24.75
CA GLU A 346 -20.04 -11.40 -24.78
C GLU A 346 -21.17 -12.02 -25.63
N THR A 347 -22.05 -12.81 -25.02
CA THR A 347 -23.08 -13.56 -25.78
C THR A 347 -24.38 -12.76 -25.78
N ALA A 348 -24.72 -12.13 -26.92
CA ALA A 348 -25.90 -11.30 -27.10
C ALA A 348 -27.19 -12.13 -27.36
N GLY A 349 -27.60 -12.97 -26.40
CA GLY A 349 -28.84 -13.76 -26.51
C GLY A 349 -29.91 -13.33 -25.50
N ASP A 350 -31.14 -13.09 -25.96
CA ASP A 350 -32.32 -12.73 -25.14
C ASP A 350 -32.68 -13.74 -24.02
N HIS A 351 -32.08 -14.92 -24.05
CA HIS A 351 -32.29 -16.02 -23.10
C HIS A 351 -31.25 -16.12 -21.96
N ASP A 352 -30.33 -15.15 -21.84
CA ASP A 352 -29.28 -15.20 -20.81
C ASP A 352 -29.81 -14.93 -19.38
N GLY A 353 -29.21 -15.59 -18.39
CA GLY A 353 -29.52 -15.43 -16.97
C GLY A 353 -29.37 -13.98 -16.49
N TRP A 354 -28.38 -13.28 -17.04
CA TRP A 354 -28.14 -11.85 -16.77
C TRP A 354 -29.25 -10.94 -17.29
N HIS A 355 -29.84 -11.26 -18.45
CA HIS A 355 -30.95 -10.48 -18.97
C HIS A 355 -32.23 -10.64 -18.10
N ARG A 356 -32.44 -11.82 -17.50
CA ARG A 356 -33.50 -12.01 -16.49
C ARG A 356 -33.20 -11.27 -15.19
N TYR A 357 -31.95 -11.26 -14.75
CA TYR A 357 -31.51 -10.53 -13.57
C TYR A 357 -31.68 -9.01 -13.76
N ALA A 358 -31.22 -8.45 -14.87
CA ALA A 358 -31.40 -7.05 -15.23
C ALA A 358 -32.88 -6.63 -15.19
N ARG A 359 -33.77 -7.43 -15.79
CA ARG A 359 -35.23 -7.19 -15.73
C ARG A 359 -35.80 -7.26 -14.31
N ARG A 360 -35.25 -8.11 -13.43
CA ARG A 360 -35.67 -8.19 -12.03
C ARG A 360 -35.26 -6.92 -11.25
N VAL A 361 -34.04 -6.44 -11.45
CA VAL A 361 -33.55 -5.19 -10.85
C VAL A 361 -34.37 -4.00 -11.36
N ALA A 362 -34.64 -3.94 -12.67
CA ALA A 362 -35.45 -2.88 -13.29
C ALA A 362 -36.88 -2.81 -12.75
N ARG A 363 -37.50 -3.95 -12.37
CA ARG A 363 -38.86 -3.98 -11.81
C ARG A 363 -38.96 -3.49 -10.37
N HIS A 364 -37.89 -3.61 -9.59
CA HIS A 364 -37.89 -3.24 -8.16
C HIS A 364 -36.61 -2.49 -7.75
N PRO A 365 -36.25 -1.40 -8.46
CA PRO A 365 -34.93 -0.79 -8.30
C PRO A 365 -34.70 -0.25 -6.88
N TRP A 366 -35.74 0.29 -6.23
CA TRP A 366 -35.65 0.78 -4.84
C TRP A 366 -35.25 -0.32 -3.85
N ARG A 367 -35.81 -1.53 -3.96
CA ARG A 367 -35.51 -2.63 -3.02
C ARG A 367 -34.06 -3.07 -3.10
N PHE A 368 -33.55 -3.19 -4.33
CA PHE A 368 -32.15 -3.54 -4.59
C PHE A 368 -31.20 -2.43 -4.14
N PHE A 369 -31.55 -1.18 -4.41
CA PHE A 369 -30.79 -0.02 -3.96
C PHE A 369 -30.68 0.02 -2.43
N THR A 370 -31.81 -0.04 -1.70
CA THR A 370 -31.79 0.02 -0.23
C THR A 370 -31.08 -1.17 0.39
N ALA A 371 -31.23 -2.38 -0.16
CA ALA A 371 -30.55 -3.56 0.35
C ALA A 371 -29.03 -3.48 0.13
N GLY A 372 -28.59 -3.02 -1.05
CA GLY A 372 -27.17 -2.80 -1.34
C GLY A 372 -26.57 -1.73 -0.44
N CYS A 373 -27.24 -0.59 -0.27
CA CYS A 373 -26.80 0.48 0.62
C CYS A 373 -26.74 0.01 2.08
N ALA A 374 -27.72 -0.76 2.56
CA ALA A 374 -27.73 -1.30 3.91
C ALA A 374 -26.56 -2.26 4.15
N LEU A 375 -26.26 -3.15 3.18
CA LEU A 375 -25.13 -4.06 3.27
C LEU A 375 -23.80 -3.30 3.35
N VAL A 376 -23.58 -2.33 2.45
CA VAL A 376 -22.35 -1.52 2.43
C VAL A 376 -22.23 -0.68 3.70
N ALA A 377 -23.34 -0.08 4.17
CA ALA A 377 -23.35 0.68 5.41
C ALA A 377 -23.03 -0.21 6.63
N LEU A 378 -23.56 -1.43 6.69
CA LEU A 378 -23.25 -2.40 7.75
C LEU A 378 -21.76 -2.75 7.76
N CYS A 379 -21.18 -3.04 6.60
CA CYS A 379 -19.75 -3.30 6.47
C CYS A 379 -18.88 -2.08 6.82
N ALA A 380 -19.41 -0.86 6.66
CA ALA A 380 -18.71 0.37 7.00
C ALA A 380 -18.80 0.75 8.48
N ILE A 381 -19.65 0.13 9.32
CA ILE A 381 -19.78 0.49 10.74
C ILE A 381 -18.43 0.44 11.49
N PRO A 382 -17.57 -0.59 11.33
CA PRO A 382 -16.32 -0.66 12.10
C PRO A 382 -15.34 0.46 11.74
N LEU A 383 -15.48 1.14 10.58
CA LEU A 383 -14.65 2.28 10.20
C LEU A 383 -14.62 3.37 11.28
N PHE A 384 -15.73 3.59 11.98
CA PHE A 384 -15.82 4.62 13.04
C PHE A 384 -14.99 4.29 14.28
N SER A 385 -14.48 3.05 14.39
CA SER A 385 -13.57 2.62 15.46
C SER A 385 -12.10 2.55 15.01
N MET A 386 -11.79 3.01 13.78
CA MET A 386 -10.45 2.95 13.22
C MET A 386 -9.45 3.72 14.08
N ARG A 387 -8.42 3.01 14.54
CA ARG A 387 -7.21 3.59 15.14
C ARG A 387 -6.03 3.51 14.19
N LEU A 388 -5.43 4.66 13.86
CA LEU A 388 -4.21 4.72 13.08
C LEU A 388 -3.02 4.63 14.03
N GLY A 389 -2.02 3.84 13.66
CA GLY A 389 -0.79 3.70 14.43
C GLY A 389 0.36 3.26 13.54
N HIS A 390 1.46 2.88 14.20
CA HIS A 390 2.59 2.24 13.55
C HIS A 390 2.75 0.83 14.14
N ILE A 391 2.98 -0.14 13.27
CA ILE A 391 3.22 -1.52 13.69
C ILE A 391 4.64 -1.60 14.24
N ASP A 392 4.77 -1.98 15.51
CA ASP A 392 6.06 -2.12 16.21
C ASP A 392 6.57 -3.56 16.17
N ASP A 393 7.62 -3.85 16.95
CA ASP A 393 8.21 -5.18 17.10
C ASP A 393 7.38 -6.12 17.99
N GLY A 394 6.33 -5.62 18.67
CA GLY A 394 5.10 -6.37 18.94
C GLY A 394 4.52 -6.84 17.60
N ALA A 395 3.29 -7.30 17.39
CA ALA A 395 2.78 -7.70 16.05
C ALA A 395 3.60 -8.69 15.13
N GLY A 396 4.87 -8.99 15.37
CA GLY A 396 5.73 -9.88 14.61
C GLY A 396 5.42 -11.34 14.94
N PRO A 397 5.84 -12.29 14.09
CA PRO A 397 5.60 -13.70 14.36
C PRO A 397 6.21 -14.13 15.69
N ALA A 398 5.47 -14.92 16.46
CA ALA A 398 5.94 -15.50 17.71
C ALA A 398 7.26 -16.27 17.51
N GLY A 399 8.23 -16.06 18.40
CA GLY A 399 9.55 -16.67 18.33
C GLY A 399 10.57 -15.93 17.46
N SER A 400 10.19 -14.84 16.79
CA SER A 400 11.16 -13.95 16.13
C SER A 400 12.03 -13.23 17.16
N THR A 401 13.29 -12.95 16.80
CA THR A 401 14.26 -12.29 17.69
C THR A 401 13.84 -10.88 18.10
N THR A 402 13.12 -10.18 17.21
CA THR A 402 12.56 -8.83 17.46
C THR A 402 11.36 -8.87 18.40
N ARG A 403 10.43 -9.82 18.20
CA ARG A 403 9.27 -10.00 19.09
C ARG A 403 9.70 -10.42 20.48
N ASN A 404 10.63 -11.37 20.59
CA ASN A 404 11.17 -11.79 21.89
C ASN A 404 11.86 -10.62 22.62
N ALA A 405 12.66 -9.81 21.92
CA ALA A 405 13.28 -8.62 22.50
C ALA A 405 12.25 -7.62 23.02
N TYR A 406 11.17 -7.40 22.25
CA TYR A 406 10.06 -6.54 22.65
C TYR A 406 9.37 -7.08 23.91
N ASP A 407 8.99 -8.35 23.91
CA ASP A 407 8.25 -9.02 24.98
C ASP A 407 9.06 -9.08 26.29
N TRP A 408 10.37 -9.37 26.22
CA TRP A 408 11.26 -9.39 27.39
C TRP A 408 11.49 -8.01 28.01
N ILE A 409 11.49 -6.94 27.19
CA ILE A 409 11.54 -5.57 27.70
C ILE A 409 10.19 -5.17 28.31
N ALA A 410 9.10 -5.47 27.59
CA ALA A 410 7.75 -5.01 27.89
C ALA A 410 7.11 -5.70 29.09
N ASP A 411 7.68 -6.82 29.52
CA ASP A 411 7.27 -7.60 30.68
C ASP A 411 6.24 -8.72 30.40
N ALA A 412 6.28 -9.35 29.22
CA ALA A 412 5.32 -10.39 28.87
C ALA A 412 5.51 -11.71 29.67
N ASP A 413 6.74 -12.00 30.12
CA ASP A 413 7.14 -13.26 30.76
C ASP A 413 7.67 -13.10 32.21
N GLY A 414 7.58 -11.93 32.87
CA GLY A 414 8.24 -11.69 34.17
C GLY A 414 7.89 -10.39 34.90
N PRO A 415 8.86 -9.79 35.64
CA PRO A 415 8.96 -8.36 35.96
C PRO A 415 10.16 -7.65 35.27
N GLY A 416 10.00 -7.25 34.03
CA GLY A 416 10.94 -6.53 33.16
C GLY A 416 10.99 -5.01 33.41
N PHE A 417 11.17 -4.23 32.35
CA PHE A 417 11.31 -2.77 32.46
C PHE A 417 9.97 -2.01 32.36
N GLY A 418 8.90 -2.72 31.98
CA GLY A 418 7.61 -2.15 31.63
C GLY A 418 7.50 -1.78 30.14
N PRO A 419 6.28 -1.69 29.61
CA PRO A 419 6.03 -1.60 28.17
C PRO A 419 6.53 -0.29 27.55
N GLY A 420 6.59 0.81 28.30
CA GLY A 420 7.04 2.10 27.75
C GLY A 420 8.53 2.21 27.43
N VAL A 421 9.38 1.27 27.88
CA VAL A 421 10.80 1.24 27.48
C VAL A 421 10.99 0.88 26.00
N ASN A 422 9.98 0.29 25.36
CA ASN A 422 9.98 0.05 23.92
C ASN A 422 9.68 1.30 23.09
N GLY A 423 9.17 2.38 23.70
CA GLY A 423 8.87 3.64 23.00
C GLY A 423 9.20 4.89 23.82
N PRO A 424 10.47 5.12 24.20
CA PRO A 424 10.84 6.32 24.92
C PRO A 424 10.81 7.55 24.00
N PHE A 425 10.51 8.71 24.58
CA PHE A 425 10.65 10.00 23.93
C PHE A 425 12.00 10.63 24.30
N THR A 426 12.70 11.17 23.31
CA THR A 426 13.91 11.97 23.55
C THR A 426 13.55 13.44 23.49
N VAL A 427 13.78 14.18 24.56
CA VAL A 427 13.61 15.64 24.59
C VAL A 427 14.97 16.27 24.38
N VAL A 428 15.07 17.13 23.37
CA VAL A 428 16.24 17.95 23.08
C VAL A 428 15.88 19.40 23.34
N VAL A 429 16.55 20.03 24.30
CA VAL A 429 16.34 21.44 24.64
C VAL A 429 17.48 22.25 24.06
N ASP A 430 17.15 23.21 23.20
CA ASP A 430 18.09 24.19 22.67
C ASP A 430 18.30 25.31 23.68
N LEU A 431 19.57 25.55 24.05
CA LEU A 431 19.99 26.60 24.97
C LEU A 431 20.58 27.83 24.25
N ALA A 432 20.58 27.87 22.91
CA ALA A 432 21.20 28.96 22.16
C ALA A 432 20.67 30.35 22.54
N ASP A 433 19.35 30.46 22.76
CA ASP A 433 18.65 31.69 23.15
C ASP A 433 18.27 31.71 24.65
N ALA A 434 18.77 30.76 25.45
CA ALA A 434 18.40 30.65 26.85
C ALA A 434 18.95 31.81 27.68
N THR A 435 18.06 32.44 28.45
CA THR A 435 18.40 33.51 29.42
C THR A 435 18.69 32.94 30.81
N ALA A 436 18.17 31.74 31.10
CA ALA A 436 18.40 30.98 32.33
C ALA A 436 19.62 30.05 32.20
N SER A 437 20.25 29.70 33.32
CA SER A 437 21.38 28.75 33.30
C SER A 437 20.93 27.33 32.94
N ALA A 438 21.82 26.55 32.32
CA ALA A 438 21.53 25.16 31.95
C ALA A 438 21.02 24.32 33.13
N ASP A 439 21.58 24.52 34.34
CA ASP A 439 21.15 23.81 35.55
C ASP A 439 19.74 24.20 36.01
N GLN A 440 19.35 25.48 35.86
CA GLN A 440 17.99 25.93 36.17
C GLN A 440 16.98 25.34 35.18
N VAL A 441 17.33 25.31 33.90
CA VAL A 441 16.51 24.68 32.86
C VAL A 441 16.39 23.18 33.11
N ALA A 442 17.50 22.50 33.43
CA ALA A 442 17.51 21.07 33.74
C ALA A 442 16.65 20.71 34.96
N GLY A 443 16.72 21.52 36.03
CA GLY A 443 15.90 21.32 37.23
C GLY A 443 14.40 21.44 36.93
N ARG A 444 13.98 22.54 36.29
CA ARG A 444 12.57 22.75 35.90
C ARG A 444 12.06 21.67 34.94
N LEU A 445 12.89 21.26 33.99
CA LEU A 445 12.55 20.21 33.04
C LEU A 445 12.34 18.88 33.75
N THR A 446 13.21 18.54 34.71
CA THR A 446 13.08 17.29 35.48
C THR A 446 11.81 17.30 36.32
N ASP A 447 11.54 18.38 37.05
CA ASP A 447 10.38 18.50 37.93
C ASP A 447 9.08 18.41 37.12
N GLY A 448 8.94 19.23 36.07
CA GLY A 448 7.71 19.26 35.27
C GLY A 448 7.46 17.98 34.47
N LEU A 449 8.52 17.34 33.93
CA LEU A 449 8.36 16.05 33.24
C LEU A 449 8.01 14.92 34.21
N THR A 450 8.51 14.96 35.45
CA THR A 450 8.21 13.93 36.47
C THR A 450 6.81 14.07 37.03
N GLU A 451 6.28 15.31 37.12
CA GLU A 451 4.91 15.59 37.54
C GLU A 451 3.86 15.34 36.45
N THR A 452 4.28 15.09 35.21
CA THR A 452 3.37 14.85 34.09
C THR A 452 2.74 13.44 34.19
N ASP A 453 1.41 13.38 34.21
CA ASP A 453 0.66 12.12 34.22
C ASP A 453 1.02 11.26 32.99
N GLY A 454 1.30 9.97 33.22
CA GLY A 454 1.66 9.00 32.17
C GLY A 454 3.17 8.80 31.98
N VAL A 455 4.02 9.56 32.67
CA VAL A 455 5.47 9.36 32.69
C VAL A 455 5.87 8.32 33.75
N ALA A 456 6.57 7.26 33.34
CA ALA A 456 7.10 6.27 34.28
C ALA A 456 8.47 6.67 34.84
N ARG A 457 9.33 7.21 33.98
CA ARG A 457 10.71 7.58 34.35
C ARG A 457 11.25 8.66 33.44
N VAL A 458 11.97 9.61 34.03
CA VAL A 458 12.75 10.63 33.31
C VAL A 458 14.23 10.41 33.62
N THR A 459 15.10 10.47 32.61
CA THR A 459 16.55 10.47 32.85
C THR A 459 17.03 11.89 33.19
N PRO A 460 17.99 12.05 34.12
CA PRO A 460 18.52 13.38 34.43
C PRO A 460 19.02 14.08 33.15
N PRO A 461 18.60 15.32 32.87
CA PRO A 461 19.04 16.04 31.69
C PRO A 461 20.56 16.16 31.66
N ARG A 462 21.17 15.77 30.54
CA ARG A 462 22.62 15.85 30.34
C ARG A 462 22.95 16.92 29.31
N PRO A 463 23.92 17.80 29.59
CA PRO A 463 24.42 18.71 28.58
C PRO A 463 25.18 17.93 27.51
N SER A 464 25.02 18.36 26.26
CA SER A 464 25.86 17.93 25.13
C SER A 464 27.33 18.30 25.39
N GLN A 465 28.26 17.63 24.69
CA GLN A 465 29.69 17.95 24.72
C GLN A 465 29.99 19.43 24.42
N ASP A 466 29.18 20.05 23.55
CA ASP A 466 29.26 21.46 23.17
C ASP A 466 28.60 22.41 24.19
N GLY A 467 27.86 21.88 25.17
CA GLY A 467 27.09 22.65 26.16
C GLY A 467 25.90 23.43 25.59
N LYS A 468 25.59 23.29 24.30
CA LYS A 468 24.55 24.05 23.59
C LYS A 468 23.15 23.46 23.72
N ILE A 469 23.04 22.16 24.02
CA ILE A 469 21.76 21.47 24.18
C ILE A 469 21.74 20.67 25.48
N LEU A 470 20.54 20.47 26.03
CA LEU A 470 20.27 19.47 27.07
C LEU A 470 19.46 18.33 26.46
N VAL A 471 19.86 17.10 26.77
CA VAL A 471 19.17 15.90 26.31
C VAL A 471 18.61 15.16 27.52
N THR A 472 17.32 14.85 27.50
CA THR A 472 16.67 13.96 28.47
C THR A 472 15.80 12.95 27.74
N THR A 473 15.55 11.82 28.39
CA THR A 473 14.71 10.74 27.87
C THR A 473 13.54 10.54 28.81
N VAL A 474 12.34 10.58 28.26
CA VAL A 474 11.08 10.34 28.96
C VAL A 474 10.59 8.95 28.57
N VAL A 475 10.41 8.09 29.56
CA VAL A 475 9.87 6.74 29.40
C VAL A 475 8.40 6.77 29.80
N PRO A 476 7.46 6.48 28.89
CA PRO A 476 6.04 6.36 29.20
C PRO A 476 5.74 5.18 30.14
N VAL A 477 4.57 5.17 30.77
CA VAL A 477 4.05 4.00 31.50
C VAL A 477 3.59 2.90 30.53
N THR A 478 2.99 3.28 29.41
CA THR A 478 2.37 2.37 28.43
C THR A 478 3.24 2.17 27.18
N GLY A 479 2.97 1.12 26.42
CA GLY A 479 3.71 0.82 25.18
C GLY A 479 3.46 1.83 24.05
N PRO A 480 4.29 1.83 23.00
CA PRO A 480 4.22 2.80 21.90
C PRO A 480 2.92 2.77 21.09
N GLN A 481 2.16 1.67 21.13
CA GLN A 481 0.86 1.53 20.45
C GLN A 481 -0.36 1.89 21.33
N SER A 482 -0.15 2.27 22.58
CA SER A 482 -1.25 2.63 23.50
C SER A 482 -1.76 4.05 23.24
N ALA A 483 -3.08 4.23 23.31
CA ALA A 483 -3.71 5.55 23.23
C ALA A 483 -3.27 6.49 24.37
N ASP A 484 -2.85 5.95 25.51
CA ASP A 484 -2.34 6.74 26.63
C ASP A 484 -0.95 7.33 26.32
N THR A 485 -0.12 6.62 25.56
CA THR A 485 1.18 7.12 25.09
C THR A 485 0.99 8.24 24.06
N ASP A 486 -0.05 8.15 23.23
CA ASP A 486 -0.42 9.22 22.30
C ASP A 486 -0.86 10.49 23.04
N ALA A 487 -1.70 10.33 24.07
CA ALA A 487 -2.14 11.43 24.91
C ALA A 487 -0.97 12.08 25.66
N LEU A 488 -0.01 11.26 26.11
CA LEU A 488 1.24 11.76 26.70
C LEU A 488 2.06 12.57 25.69
N PHE A 489 2.22 12.10 24.45
CA PHE A 489 2.93 12.86 23.42
C PHE A 489 2.30 14.23 23.17
N ALA A 490 0.97 14.30 23.05
CA ALA A 490 0.25 15.55 22.89
C ALA A 490 0.43 16.46 24.12
N THR A 491 0.32 15.91 25.34
CA THR A 491 0.53 16.65 26.59
C THR A 491 1.95 17.18 26.71
N LEU A 492 2.97 16.38 26.36
CA LEU A 492 4.36 16.81 26.39
C LEU A 492 4.60 17.96 25.40
N THR A 493 4.04 17.86 24.21
CA THR A 493 4.27 18.81 23.12
C THR A 493 3.49 20.12 23.30
N ASP A 494 2.21 20.04 23.65
CA ASP A 494 1.31 21.18 23.65
C ASP A 494 1.28 21.95 24.99
N THR A 495 1.57 21.29 26.11
CA THR A 495 1.46 21.89 27.46
C THR A 495 2.73 21.74 28.29
N ALA A 496 3.20 20.52 28.57
CA ALA A 496 4.26 20.32 29.56
C ALA A 496 5.60 20.96 29.18
N LEU A 497 6.09 20.79 27.95
CA LEU A 497 7.34 21.41 27.51
C LEU A 497 7.24 22.94 27.39
N PRO A 498 6.18 23.52 26.78
CA PRO A 498 6.00 24.97 26.76
C PRO A 498 5.88 25.60 28.16
N ASP A 499 5.13 24.98 29.08
CA ASP A 499 4.88 25.53 30.42
C ASP A 499 6.14 25.47 31.30
N THR A 500 6.91 24.38 31.22
CA THR A 500 8.16 24.22 31.98
C THR A 500 9.26 25.17 31.52
N LEU A 501 9.30 25.50 30.23
CA LEU A 501 10.30 26.39 29.64
C LEU A 501 9.86 27.85 29.58
N GLN A 502 8.63 28.17 30.01
CA GLN A 502 8.11 29.53 29.96
C GLN A 502 9.02 30.50 30.74
N GLY A 503 9.41 31.59 30.08
CA GLY A 503 10.28 32.62 30.66
C GLY A 503 11.77 32.25 30.75
N THR A 504 12.20 31.09 30.25
CA THR A 504 13.63 30.71 30.20
C THR A 504 14.32 31.13 28.89
N GLY A 505 13.55 31.31 27.81
CA GLY A 505 14.09 31.56 26.46
C GLY A 505 14.60 30.31 25.74
N ALA A 506 14.61 29.14 26.40
CA ALA A 506 14.97 27.87 25.79
C ALA A 506 13.78 27.27 25.02
N THR A 507 14.08 26.51 23.96
CA THR A 507 13.07 25.78 23.18
C THR A 507 13.30 24.28 23.24
N ALA A 508 12.28 23.51 23.58
CA ALA A 508 12.34 22.04 23.54
C ALA A 508 11.78 21.49 22.24
N HIS A 509 12.39 20.40 21.78
CA HIS A 509 11.92 19.58 20.69
C HIS A 509 11.85 18.13 21.13
N LEU A 510 10.72 17.49 20.90
CA LEU A 510 10.58 16.05 21.09
C LEU A 510 11.06 15.33 19.83
N THR A 511 11.91 14.32 20.01
CA THR A 511 12.47 13.50 18.95
C THR A 511 12.55 12.03 19.39
N GLY A 512 13.11 11.18 18.54
CA GLY A 512 13.12 9.72 18.67
C GLY A 512 12.13 9.04 17.74
N SER A 513 12.25 7.72 17.60
CA SER A 513 11.46 6.93 16.65
C SER A 513 9.96 6.97 16.95
N THR A 514 9.57 6.85 18.23
CA THR A 514 8.16 6.91 18.65
C THR A 514 7.54 8.28 18.41
N ALA A 515 8.25 9.37 18.74
CA ALA A 515 7.81 10.73 18.44
C ALA A 515 7.63 10.93 16.93
N GLY A 516 8.59 10.45 16.13
CA GLY A 516 8.52 10.51 14.66
C GLY A 516 7.34 9.74 14.08
N GLN A 517 7.01 8.57 14.64
CA GLN A 517 5.86 7.77 14.22
C GLN A 517 4.53 8.46 14.54
N LEU A 518 4.40 9.08 15.73
CA LEU A 518 3.21 9.82 16.12
C LEU A 518 3.02 11.10 15.30
N GLU A 519 4.07 11.90 15.12
CA GLU A 519 4.02 13.11 14.28
C GLU A 519 3.72 12.77 12.82
N PHE A 520 4.27 11.65 12.31
CA PHE A 520 3.94 11.14 10.98
C PHE A 520 2.47 10.73 10.87
N ARG A 521 1.93 9.98 11.83
CA ARG A 521 0.52 9.61 11.89
C ARG A 521 -0.39 10.83 11.88
N ASP A 522 -0.10 11.81 12.72
CA ASP A 522 -0.92 13.02 12.86
C ASP A 522 -0.91 13.83 11.56
N THR A 523 0.26 13.96 10.94
CA THR A 523 0.40 14.60 9.62
C THR A 523 -0.38 13.84 8.55
N VAL A 524 -0.29 12.51 8.51
CA VAL A 524 -1.03 11.68 7.55
C VAL A 524 -2.54 11.86 7.74
N THR A 525 -3.00 11.88 8.99
CA THR A 525 -4.42 12.06 9.36
C THR A 525 -4.93 13.43 8.94
N GLU A 526 -4.15 14.48 9.16
CA GLU A 526 -4.48 15.86 8.75
C GLU A 526 -4.55 16.00 7.22
N ARG A 527 -3.66 15.31 6.49
CA ARG A 527 -3.56 15.39 5.02
C ARG A 527 -4.53 14.46 4.30
N LEU A 528 -5.07 13.44 4.95
CA LEU A 528 -5.94 12.44 4.35
C LEU A 528 -7.18 13.06 3.66
N PRO A 529 -7.95 14.00 4.28
CA PRO A 529 -9.09 14.63 3.62
C PRO A 529 -8.72 15.42 2.36
N VAL A 530 -7.54 16.04 2.35
CA VAL A 530 -7.05 16.82 1.20
C VAL A 530 -6.80 15.91 0.01
N ILE A 531 -6.15 14.76 0.23
CA ILE A 531 -5.87 13.78 -0.83
C ILE A 531 -7.16 13.18 -1.35
N ILE A 532 -8.08 12.79 -0.46
CA ILE A 532 -9.41 12.33 -0.85
C ILE A 532 -10.06 13.37 -1.75
N GLY A 533 -10.08 14.65 -1.34
CA GLY A 533 -10.60 15.74 -2.14
C GLY A 533 -9.96 15.86 -3.53
N ILE A 534 -8.63 15.79 -3.62
CA ILE A 534 -7.89 15.88 -4.89
C ILE A 534 -8.26 14.71 -5.82
N VAL A 535 -8.23 13.48 -5.31
CA VAL A 535 -8.58 12.29 -6.09
C VAL A 535 -10.04 12.35 -6.57
N LEU A 536 -10.97 12.72 -5.69
CA LEU A 536 -12.39 12.83 -6.04
C LEU A 536 -12.62 13.88 -7.12
N VAL A 537 -11.98 15.05 -7.02
CA VAL A 537 -12.09 16.11 -8.02
C VAL A 537 -11.45 15.68 -9.34
N ALA A 538 -10.24 15.12 -9.32
CA ALA A 538 -9.54 14.67 -10.52
C ALA A 538 -10.34 13.59 -11.26
N ALA A 539 -10.86 12.62 -10.52
CA ALA A 539 -11.73 11.56 -11.04
C ALA A 539 -13.04 12.09 -11.60
N PHE A 540 -13.71 12.99 -10.86
CA PHE A 540 -14.94 13.63 -11.29
C PHE A 540 -14.74 14.37 -12.62
N LEU A 541 -13.67 15.15 -12.74
CA LEU A 541 -13.33 15.88 -13.96
C LEU A 541 -13.04 14.94 -15.13
N LEU A 542 -12.26 13.88 -14.88
CA LEU A 542 -11.91 12.90 -15.91
C LEU A 542 -13.14 12.14 -16.40
N LEU A 543 -14.01 11.65 -15.51
CA LEU A 543 -15.26 11.00 -15.92
C LEU A 543 -16.22 11.96 -16.60
N THR A 544 -16.29 13.23 -16.16
CA THR A 544 -17.10 14.26 -16.83
C THR A 544 -16.65 14.45 -18.27
N LEU A 545 -15.34 14.44 -18.52
CA LEU A 545 -14.77 14.53 -19.86
C LEU A 545 -15.13 13.31 -20.72
N VAL A 546 -15.08 12.11 -20.15
CA VAL A 546 -15.33 10.84 -20.86
C VAL A 546 -16.82 10.65 -21.18
N PHE A 547 -17.69 10.82 -20.18
CA PHE A 547 -19.12 10.51 -20.28
C PHE A 547 -19.99 11.70 -20.66
N ARG A 548 -19.44 12.92 -20.66
CA ARG A 548 -20.18 14.17 -20.93
C ARG A 548 -21.48 14.25 -20.12
N SER A 549 -21.42 13.85 -18.86
CA SER A 549 -22.51 13.93 -17.87
C SER A 549 -21.93 14.34 -16.53
N LEU A 550 -22.68 15.10 -15.73
CA LEU A 550 -22.30 15.45 -14.35
C LEU A 550 -22.87 14.46 -13.33
N VAL A 551 -24.00 13.83 -13.64
CA VAL A 551 -24.69 12.92 -12.74
C VAL A 551 -23.96 11.58 -12.65
N ILE A 552 -23.42 11.11 -13.77
CA ILE A 552 -22.68 9.85 -13.85
C ILE A 552 -21.39 9.87 -13.01
N PRO A 553 -20.51 10.88 -13.14
CA PRO A 553 -19.33 10.99 -12.28
C PRO A 553 -19.68 11.17 -10.80
N LEU A 554 -20.74 11.92 -10.48
CA LEU A 554 -21.13 12.15 -9.09
C LEU A 554 -21.55 10.85 -8.39
N LYS A 555 -22.41 10.04 -9.03
CA LYS A 555 -22.80 8.75 -8.46
C LYS A 555 -21.63 7.79 -8.34
N ALA A 556 -20.73 7.78 -9.34
CA ALA A 556 -19.54 6.93 -9.36
C ALA A 556 -18.68 7.21 -8.13
N VAL A 557 -18.37 8.50 -7.91
CA VAL A 557 -17.63 8.98 -6.74
C VAL A 557 -18.30 8.57 -5.42
N VAL A 558 -19.61 8.77 -5.29
CA VAL A 558 -20.34 8.44 -4.05
C VAL A 558 -20.34 6.94 -3.79
N LEU A 559 -20.62 6.12 -4.80
CA LEU A 559 -20.64 4.66 -4.66
C LEU A 559 -19.24 4.10 -4.35
N ASN A 560 -18.20 4.66 -4.95
CA ASN A 560 -16.82 4.28 -4.65
C ASN A 560 -16.41 4.68 -3.24
N LEU A 561 -16.85 5.85 -2.75
CA LEU A 561 -16.60 6.26 -1.37
C LEU A 561 -17.26 5.31 -0.37
N LEU A 562 -18.51 4.90 -0.64
CA LEU A 562 -19.22 3.93 0.19
C LEU A 562 -18.50 2.57 0.23
N THR A 563 -18.05 2.07 -0.93
CA THR A 563 -17.29 0.81 -1.00
C THR A 563 -15.95 0.89 -0.29
N THR A 564 -15.23 2.00 -0.48
CA THR A 564 -13.93 2.20 0.18
C THR A 564 -14.10 2.27 1.69
N GLY A 565 -15.14 2.96 2.17
CA GLY A 565 -15.51 2.98 3.59
C GLY A 565 -15.87 1.60 4.14
N ALA A 566 -16.60 0.78 3.38
CA ALA A 566 -16.90 -0.59 3.76
C ALA A 566 -15.65 -1.47 3.81
N SER A 567 -14.71 -1.33 2.87
CA SER A 567 -13.44 -2.05 2.91
C SER A 567 -12.58 -1.65 4.11
N TYR A 568 -12.56 -0.37 4.47
CA TYR A 568 -11.94 0.06 5.73
C TYR A 568 -12.61 -0.56 6.95
N GLY A 569 -13.94 -0.63 6.99
CA GLY A 569 -14.66 -1.26 8.09
C GLY A 569 -14.31 -2.76 8.21
N VAL A 570 -14.20 -3.48 7.10
CA VAL A 570 -13.73 -4.88 7.14
C VAL A 570 -12.28 -4.97 7.62
N LEU A 571 -11.41 -4.03 7.21
CA LEU A 571 -10.02 -3.98 7.69
C LEU A 571 -9.97 -3.81 9.22
N VAL A 572 -10.77 -2.89 9.77
CA VAL A 572 -10.88 -2.67 11.21
C VAL A 572 -11.41 -3.92 11.92
N ALA A 573 -12.47 -4.55 11.40
CA ALA A 573 -13.03 -5.76 12.01
C ALA A 573 -12.02 -6.93 12.03
N VAL A 574 -11.21 -7.07 10.98
CA VAL A 574 -10.25 -8.17 10.87
C VAL A 574 -9.00 -7.93 11.70
N PHE A 575 -8.40 -6.74 11.64
CA PHE A 575 -7.11 -6.47 12.27
C PHE A 575 -7.23 -5.85 13.67
N GLN A 576 -8.27 -5.05 13.95
CA GLN A 576 -8.42 -4.37 15.25
C GLN A 576 -9.41 -5.08 16.18
N TRP A 577 -10.48 -5.67 15.64
CA TRP A 577 -11.42 -6.46 16.45
C TRP A 577 -11.03 -7.94 16.56
N GLY A 578 -9.98 -8.35 15.85
CA GLY A 578 -9.39 -9.70 15.94
C GLY A 578 -10.18 -10.80 15.22
N TRP A 579 -11.10 -10.47 14.31
CA TRP A 579 -11.91 -11.50 13.63
C TRP A 579 -11.09 -12.44 12.72
N GLY A 580 -9.89 -12.02 12.31
CA GLY A 580 -9.04 -12.80 11.41
C GLY A 580 -7.72 -13.26 11.99
N ASP A 581 -7.51 -13.15 13.31
CA ASP A 581 -6.21 -13.41 13.95
C ASP A 581 -5.72 -14.83 13.66
N ASP A 582 -6.55 -15.85 13.92
CA ASP A 582 -6.24 -17.26 13.65
C ASP A 582 -6.03 -17.56 12.16
N LEU A 583 -6.81 -16.93 11.28
CA LEU A 583 -6.79 -17.20 9.85
C LEU A 583 -5.56 -16.57 9.16
N LEU A 584 -5.14 -15.40 9.64
CA LEU A 584 -4.00 -14.65 9.10
C LEU A 584 -2.70 -14.96 9.84
N GLY A 585 -2.73 -15.79 10.88
CA GLY A 585 -1.57 -16.13 11.70
C GLY A 585 -1.02 -14.90 12.45
N MET A 586 -1.92 -14.05 12.96
CA MET A 586 -1.56 -12.90 13.78
C MET A 586 -1.66 -13.32 15.25
N SER A 587 -0.66 -12.93 16.04
CA SER A 587 -0.60 -13.30 17.45
C SER A 587 -1.50 -12.41 18.32
N GLU A 588 -1.73 -11.16 17.90
CA GLU A 588 -2.51 -10.15 18.61
C GLU A 588 -3.19 -9.19 17.62
N PRO A 589 -4.28 -8.50 18.02
CA PRO A 589 -4.86 -7.40 17.25
C PRO A 589 -3.85 -6.26 17.08
N VAL A 590 -3.79 -5.69 15.89
CA VAL A 590 -2.80 -4.67 15.50
C VAL A 590 -3.48 -3.38 15.04
N PRO A 591 -2.91 -2.20 15.35
CA PRO A 591 -3.41 -0.95 14.80
C PRO A 591 -3.26 -0.93 13.27
N ILE A 592 -4.08 -0.11 12.60
CA ILE A 592 -3.96 0.05 11.15
C ILE A 592 -2.79 0.99 10.90
N GLU A 593 -1.84 0.55 10.09
CA GLU A 593 -0.67 1.34 9.72
C GLU A 593 -1.09 2.67 9.07
N SER A 594 -0.50 3.78 9.54
CA SER A 594 -1.02 5.13 9.28
C SER A 594 -1.17 5.49 7.80
N TYR A 595 -0.24 5.04 6.94
CA TYR A 595 -0.27 5.32 5.50
C TYR A 595 -1.14 4.36 4.68
N VAL A 596 -1.58 3.23 5.26
CA VAL A 596 -2.37 2.20 4.55
C VAL A 596 -3.70 2.75 4.05
N PRO A 597 -4.52 3.47 4.85
CA PRO A 597 -5.79 4.02 4.37
C PRO A 597 -5.61 4.95 3.18
N MET A 598 -4.60 5.82 3.23
CA MET A 598 -4.31 6.79 2.17
C MET A 598 -3.94 6.09 0.85
N MET A 599 -3.04 5.11 0.92
CA MET A 599 -2.65 4.32 -0.24
C MET A 599 -3.80 3.47 -0.76
N MET A 600 -4.51 2.78 0.14
CA MET A 600 -5.66 1.97 -0.25
C MET A 600 -6.74 2.83 -0.89
N PHE A 601 -6.99 4.05 -0.40
CA PHE A 601 -7.93 4.99 -1.01
C PHE A 601 -7.56 5.21 -2.47
N ALA A 602 -6.31 5.63 -2.71
CA ALA A 602 -5.85 5.95 -4.05
C ALA A 602 -5.90 4.71 -4.98
N ILE A 603 -5.54 3.52 -4.47
CA ILE A 603 -5.50 2.28 -5.26
C ILE A 603 -6.92 1.81 -5.56
N VAL A 604 -7.77 1.65 -4.54
CA VAL A 604 -9.17 1.27 -4.70
C VAL A 604 -9.86 2.21 -5.66
N PHE A 605 -9.67 3.52 -5.48
CA PHE A 605 -10.30 4.51 -6.33
C PHE A 605 -9.80 4.38 -7.78
N GLY A 606 -8.50 4.21 -8.00
CA GLY A 606 -7.96 3.91 -9.33
C GLY A 606 -8.60 2.67 -9.96
N LEU A 607 -8.55 1.53 -9.27
CA LEU A 607 -9.03 0.24 -9.78
C LEU A 607 -10.55 0.20 -9.99
N SER A 608 -11.30 0.88 -9.12
CA SER A 608 -12.76 0.89 -9.17
C SER A 608 -13.31 1.71 -10.34
N MET A 609 -12.56 2.69 -10.81
CA MET A 609 -12.98 3.50 -11.95
C MET A 609 -12.96 2.71 -13.25
N ASP A 610 -12.09 1.71 -13.36
CA ASP A 610 -11.86 0.96 -14.60
C ASP A 610 -13.12 0.23 -15.04
N TYR A 611 -13.74 -0.60 -14.18
CA TYR A 611 -14.96 -1.29 -14.61
C TYR A 611 -16.19 -0.39 -14.67
N GLU A 612 -16.19 0.75 -13.98
CA GLU A 612 -17.31 1.69 -14.09
C GLU A 612 -17.26 2.31 -15.47
N ILE A 613 -16.06 2.68 -15.92
CA ILE A 613 -15.84 3.14 -17.28
C ILE A 613 -16.26 2.06 -18.30
N PHE A 614 -15.90 0.79 -18.09
CA PHE A 614 -16.29 -0.28 -19.01
C PHE A 614 -17.81 -0.50 -19.07
N LEU A 615 -18.48 -0.63 -17.92
CA LEU A 615 -19.93 -0.83 -17.85
C LEU A 615 -20.66 0.37 -18.46
N LEU A 616 -20.31 1.59 -18.03
CA LEU A 616 -20.98 2.80 -18.49
C LEU A 616 -20.69 3.10 -19.96
N SER A 617 -19.51 2.77 -20.47
CA SER A 617 -19.22 2.94 -21.91
C SER A 617 -20.13 2.07 -22.75
N ARG A 618 -20.40 0.82 -22.33
CA ARG A 618 -21.36 -0.05 -23.03
C ARG A 618 -22.79 0.45 -22.95
N ILE A 619 -23.19 0.97 -21.78
CA ILE A 619 -24.51 1.56 -21.62
C ILE A 619 -24.63 2.84 -22.47
N ALA A 620 -23.57 3.65 -22.56
CA ALA A 620 -23.51 4.86 -23.37
C ALA A 620 -23.61 4.55 -24.86
N GLU A 621 -22.89 3.52 -25.34
CA GLU A 621 -22.96 3.05 -26.73
C GLU A 621 -24.42 2.70 -27.11
N GLU A 622 -25.12 1.92 -26.28
CA GLU A 622 -26.51 1.52 -26.54
C GLU A 622 -27.50 2.69 -26.36
N TRP A 623 -27.26 3.59 -25.40
CA TRP A 623 -28.07 4.81 -25.21
C TRP A 623 -27.99 5.73 -26.43
N HIS A 624 -26.80 5.98 -26.96
CA HIS A 624 -26.64 6.81 -28.15
C HIS A 624 -27.27 6.19 -29.40
N ALA A 625 -27.33 4.85 -29.48
CA ALA A 625 -27.98 4.15 -30.57
C ALA A 625 -29.51 4.14 -30.44
N THR A 626 -30.06 3.93 -29.24
CA THR A 626 -31.49 3.63 -29.05
C THR A 626 -32.29 4.70 -28.32
N HIS A 627 -31.64 5.57 -27.54
CA HIS A 627 -32.25 6.54 -26.63
C HIS A 627 -33.24 5.92 -25.61
N ASP A 628 -33.11 4.62 -25.34
CA ASP A 628 -33.90 3.88 -24.36
C ASP A 628 -33.00 3.46 -23.18
N ASN A 629 -33.24 4.05 -22.01
CA ASN A 629 -32.39 3.85 -20.83
C ASN A 629 -32.57 2.45 -20.24
N GLU A 630 -33.77 1.87 -20.27
CA GLU A 630 -34.01 0.55 -19.70
C GLU A 630 -33.30 -0.52 -20.53
N ARG A 631 -33.42 -0.41 -21.86
CA ARG A 631 -32.73 -1.28 -22.80
C ARG A 631 -31.21 -1.10 -22.72
N ALA A 632 -30.73 0.14 -22.66
CA ALA A 632 -29.30 0.43 -22.58
C ALA A 632 -28.65 -0.18 -21.33
N VAL A 633 -29.26 0.01 -20.15
CA VAL A 633 -28.75 -0.55 -18.89
C VAL A 633 -28.86 -2.07 -18.90
N GLY A 634 -29.97 -2.64 -19.37
CA GLY A 634 -30.16 -4.09 -19.45
C GLY A 634 -29.16 -4.80 -20.36
N THR A 635 -28.95 -4.26 -21.56
CA THR A 635 -27.98 -4.79 -22.52
C THR A 635 -26.56 -4.64 -21.99
N GLY A 636 -26.19 -3.47 -21.48
CA GLY A 636 -24.88 -3.22 -20.88
C GLY A 636 -24.56 -4.22 -19.77
N LEU A 637 -25.49 -4.45 -18.84
CA LEU A 637 -25.31 -5.40 -17.74
C LEU A 637 -25.16 -6.84 -18.25
N SER A 638 -25.94 -7.24 -19.26
CA SER A 638 -25.88 -8.60 -19.80
C SER A 638 -24.55 -8.93 -20.50
N LEU A 639 -23.99 -7.97 -21.24
CA LEU A 639 -22.74 -8.15 -21.96
C LEU A 639 -21.53 -8.14 -21.03
N THR A 640 -21.55 -7.26 -20.02
CA THR A 640 -20.39 -7.01 -19.16
C THR A 640 -20.38 -7.82 -17.88
N GLY A 641 -21.53 -8.26 -17.36
CA GLY A 641 -21.65 -8.90 -16.04
C GLY A 641 -20.77 -10.15 -15.87
N ARG A 642 -20.68 -11.00 -16.91
CA ARG A 642 -19.82 -12.20 -16.86
C ARG A 642 -18.32 -11.84 -16.88
N VAL A 643 -17.92 -10.85 -17.68
CA VAL A 643 -16.52 -10.42 -17.78
C VAL A 643 -16.07 -9.75 -16.48
N ILE A 644 -16.88 -8.83 -15.95
CA ILE A 644 -16.62 -8.13 -14.68
C ILE A 644 -16.49 -9.13 -13.53
N THR A 645 -17.40 -10.10 -13.42
CA THR A 645 -17.34 -11.12 -12.34
C THR A 645 -16.07 -11.97 -12.45
N CYS A 646 -15.70 -12.39 -13.66
CA CYS A 646 -14.46 -13.17 -13.86
C CYS A 646 -13.22 -12.35 -13.50
N ALA A 647 -13.15 -11.10 -13.96
CA ALA A 647 -12.06 -10.19 -13.62
C ALA A 647 -11.92 -9.98 -12.11
N ALA A 648 -13.05 -9.70 -11.44
CA ALA A 648 -13.09 -9.52 -9.99
C ALA A 648 -12.62 -10.76 -9.24
N LEU A 649 -13.03 -11.96 -9.67
CA LEU A 649 -12.55 -13.22 -9.06
C LEU A 649 -11.04 -13.39 -9.21
N ILE A 650 -10.48 -13.02 -10.36
CA ILE A 650 -9.02 -13.12 -10.61
C ILE A 650 -8.27 -12.14 -9.70
N MET A 651 -8.66 -10.86 -9.70
CA MET A 651 -8.01 -9.86 -8.86
C MET A 651 -8.16 -10.18 -7.36
N THR A 652 -9.33 -10.67 -6.94
CA THR A 652 -9.54 -11.14 -5.56
C THR A 652 -8.59 -12.28 -5.22
N ALA A 653 -8.44 -13.28 -6.10
CA ALA A 653 -7.54 -14.41 -5.87
C ALA A 653 -6.07 -13.98 -5.79
N VAL A 654 -5.65 -13.03 -6.65
CA VAL A 654 -4.31 -12.45 -6.63
C VAL A 654 -4.08 -11.66 -5.34
N PHE A 655 -4.98 -10.76 -4.98
CA PHE A 655 -4.81 -9.96 -3.76
C PHE A 655 -4.85 -10.84 -2.51
N LEU A 656 -5.75 -11.83 -2.42
CA LEU A 656 -5.77 -12.77 -1.29
C LEU A 656 -4.48 -13.60 -1.18
N SER A 657 -3.73 -13.85 -2.25
CA SER A 657 -2.49 -14.63 -2.11
C SER A 657 -1.40 -13.87 -1.32
N PHE A 658 -1.43 -12.53 -1.38
CA PHE A 658 -0.53 -11.66 -0.63
C PHE A 658 -0.89 -11.57 0.87
N THR A 659 -2.04 -12.09 1.32
CA THR A 659 -2.32 -12.20 2.77
C THR A 659 -1.44 -13.24 3.47
N GLY A 660 -0.77 -14.11 2.70
CA GLY A 660 0.26 -15.02 3.22
C GLY A 660 1.63 -14.37 3.45
N SER A 661 1.82 -13.11 3.04
CA SER A 661 3.10 -12.40 3.23
C SER A 661 3.44 -12.26 4.71
N PRO A 662 4.71 -12.39 5.14
CA PRO A 662 5.10 -12.14 6.53
C PRO A 662 4.96 -10.66 6.95
N ALA A 663 4.83 -9.74 5.99
CA ALA A 663 4.64 -8.32 6.26
C ALA A 663 3.15 -8.00 6.51
N VAL A 664 2.83 -7.57 7.74
CA VAL A 664 1.45 -7.25 8.16
C VAL A 664 0.83 -6.15 7.28
N VAL A 665 1.61 -5.13 6.89
CA VAL A 665 1.17 -4.06 5.98
C VAL A 665 0.70 -4.62 4.63
N VAL A 666 1.44 -5.59 4.07
CA VAL A 666 1.07 -6.25 2.81
C VAL A 666 -0.24 -7.03 3.00
N LYS A 667 -0.41 -7.73 4.12
CA LYS A 667 -1.68 -8.42 4.45
C LYS A 667 -2.87 -7.45 4.52
N MET A 668 -2.68 -6.28 5.15
CA MET A 668 -3.72 -5.26 5.28
C MET A 668 -4.16 -4.72 3.91
N LEU A 669 -3.21 -4.35 3.06
CA LEU A 669 -3.51 -3.85 1.72
C LEU A 669 -4.12 -4.95 0.85
N ALA A 670 -3.56 -6.16 0.87
CA ALA A 670 -4.08 -7.32 0.16
C ALA A 670 -5.55 -7.60 0.49
N LEU A 671 -5.89 -7.69 1.78
CA LEU A 671 -7.26 -7.96 2.22
C LEU A 671 -8.19 -6.79 1.85
N GLY A 672 -7.80 -5.57 2.16
CA GLY A 672 -8.63 -4.39 1.93
C GLY A 672 -8.92 -4.15 0.45
N LEU A 673 -7.92 -4.35 -0.43
CA LEU A 673 -8.11 -4.28 -1.88
C LEU A 673 -9.02 -5.40 -2.39
N ALA A 674 -8.84 -6.63 -1.91
CA ALA A 674 -9.69 -7.75 -2.31
C ALA A 674 -11.16 -7.55 -1.92
N VAL A 675 -11.41 -7.15 -0.66
CA VAL A 675 -12.77 -6.83 -0.18
C VAL A 675 -13.37 -5.70 -1.02
N SER A 676 -12.58 -4.69 -1.32
CA SER A 676 -13.04 -3.58 -2.16
C SER A 676 -13.46 -4.05 -3.54
N VAL A 677 -12.66 -4.89 -4.20
CA VAL A 677 -12.97 -5.42 -5.51
C VAL A 677 -14.23 -6.29 -5.47
N VAL A 678 -14.39 -7.12 -4.45
CA VAL A 678 -15.59 -7.97 -4.29
C VAL A 678 -16.84 -7.12 -4.12
N LEU A 679 -16.82 -6.15 -3.20
CA LEU A 679 -17.97 -5.26 -2.94
C LEU A 679 -18.31 -4.43 -4.17
N ASP A 680 -17.30 -3.90 -4.85
CA ASP A 680 -17.47 -3.10 -6.04
C ASP A 680 -18.04 -3.92 -7.22
N ALA A 681 -17.42 -5.06 -7.53
CA ALA A 681 -17.84 -5.90 -8.63
C ALA A 681 -19.21 -6.54 -8.43
N THR A 682 -19.62 -6.78 -7.19
CA THR A 682 -20.90 -7.44 -6.88
C THR A 682 -21.98 -6.45 -6.46
N VAL A 683 -21.77 -5.74 -5.35
CA VAL A 683 -22.79 -4.87 -4.77
C VAL A 683 -22.91 -3.58 -5.56
N VAL A 684 -21.80 -2.91 -5.89
CA VAL A 684 -21.86 -1.65 -6.64
C VAL A 684 -22.31 -1.90 -8.07
N ARG A 685 -21.56 -2.69 -8.84
CA ARG A 685 -21.75 -2.78 -10.30
C ARG A 685 -22.97 -3.59 -10.71
N LEU A 686 -23.32 -4.66 -9.99
CA LEU A 686 -24.47 -5.48 -10.36
C LEU A 686 -25.78 -4.99 -9.72
N VAL A 687 -25.70 -4.27 -8.59
CA VAL A 687 -26.89 -3.86 -7.83
C VAL A 687 -27.07 -2.34 -7.79
N LEU A 688 -26.14 -1.60 -7.19
CA LEU A 688 -26.32 -0.15 -6.93
C LEU A 688 -26.30 0.69 -8.20
N VAL A 689 -25.34 0.48 -9.10
CA VAL A 689 -25.22 1.24 -10.35
C VAL A 689 -26.47 1.03 -11.24
N PRO A 690 -26.90 -0.21 -11.56
CA PRO A 690 -28.09 -0.40 -12.38
C PRO A 690 -29.36 0.12 -11.71
N SER A 691 -29.56 -0.13 -10.41
CA SER A 691 -30.75 0.35 -9.70
C SER A 691 -30.86 1.87 -9.69
N LEU A 692 -29.76 2.58 -9.43
CA LEU A 692 -29.72 4.03 -9.48
C LEU A 692 -29.95 4.56 -10.90
N MET A 693 -29.41 3.89 -11.91
CA MET A 693 -29.65 4.26 -13.31
C MET A 693 -31.10 4.07 -13.74
N PHE A 694 -31.77 3.00 -13.29
CA PHE A 694 -33.20 2.82 -13.54
C PHE A 694 -34.03 3.90 -12.82
N LEU A 695 -33.68 4.28 -11.60
CA LEU A 695 -34.38 5.32 -10.84
C LEU A 695 -34.23 6.71 -11.48
N MET A 696 -33.04 7.06 -11.97
CA MET A 696 -32.76 8.38 -12.53
C MET A 696 -33.22 8.56 -13.99
N GLY A 697 -33.43 7.46 -14.73
CA GLY A 697 -33.93 7.50 -16.11
C GLY A 697 -33.09 8.39 -17.03
N ARG A 698 -33.73 9.39 -17.65
CA ARG A 698 -33.05 10.33 -18.57
C ARG A 698 -32.10 11.30 -17.87
N ALA A 699 -32.25 11.53 -16.56
CA ALA A 699 -31.40 12.47 -15.82
C ALA A 699 -29.94 12.00 -15.74
N ASN A 700 -29.67 10.70 -15.92
CA ASN A 700 -28.31 10.15 -15.98
C ASN A 700 -27.42 10.86 -17.02
N TRP A 701 -28.01 11.32 -18.12
CA TRP A 701 -27.28 11.88 -19.26
C TRP A 701 -27.34 13.41 -19.32
N TRP A 702 -27.70 14.05 -18.20
CA TRP A 702 -27.86 15.50 -18.16
C TRP A 702 -26.51 16.22 -18.16
N LEU A 703 -26.40 17.22 -19.04
CA LEU A 703 -25.25 18.12 -19.15
C LEU A 703 -25.73 19.56 -19.38
N PRO A 704 -25.17 20.57 -18.68
CA PRO A 704 -25.45 21.97 -18.97
C PRO A 704 -24.98 22.37 -20.37
N GLY A 705 -25.80 23.09 -21.13
CA GLY A 705 -25.50 23.46 -22.53
C GLY A 705 -24.27 24.35 -22.73
N TRP A 706 -23.78 25.04 -21.69
CA TRP A 706 -22.52 25.80 -21.74
C TRP A 706 -21.29 24.91 -21.64
N LEU A 707 -21.39 23.79 -20.91
CA LEU A 707 -20.31 22.83 -20.72
C LEU A 707 -20.19 21.91 -21.95
N ASP A 708 -21.32 21.54 -22.55
CA ASP A 708 -21.37 20.77 -23.79
C ASP A 708 -20.61 21.45 -24.95
N ARG A 709 -20.65 22.79 -25.01
CA ARG A 709 -19.93 23.60 -26.00
C ARG A 709 -18.42 23.68 -25.78
N ARG A 710 -17.95 23.51 -24.55
CA ARG A 710 -16.51 23.62 -24.20
C ARG A 710 -15.79 22.27 -24.16
N LEU A 711 -16.51 21.17 -23.98
CA LEU A 711 -15.90 19.84 -23.91
C LEU A 711 -15.52 19.32 -25.31
N PRO A 712 -14.28 18.84 -25.52
CA PRO A 712 -13.85 18.27 -26.79
C PRO A 712 -14.71 17.06 -27.19
N GLN A 713 -14.96 16.89 -28.49
CA GLN A 713 -15.75 15.78 -29.03
C GLN A 713 -14.95 14.47 -29.02
N THR A 714 -14.78 13.89 -27.84
CA THR A 714 -14.20 12.55 -27.69
C THR A 714 -15.32 11.51 -27.74
N THR A 715 -15.71 11.07 -28.94
CA THR A 715 -16.58 9.89 -29.07
C THR A 715 -15.85 8.68 -28.48
N VAL A 716 -16.41 8.07 -27.43
CA VAL A 716 -16.17 6.65 -27.09
C VAL A 716 -16.69 5.79 -28.24
#